data_AF-A0A3D0NI32-F1
#
_entry.id   AF-A0A3D0NI32-F1
#
_cell.length_a   1.000
_cell.length_b   1.000
_cell.length_c   1.000
_cell.angle_alpha   90.00
_cell.angle_beta   90.00
_cell.angle_gamma   90.00
#
_symmetry.space_group_name_H-M   'P 1'
#
loop_
_entity.id
_entity.type
_entity.pdbx_description
1 polymer ?
#
loop_
_entity_poly.entity_id
_entity_poly.type
_entity_poly.pdbx_seq_one_letter_code
_entity_poly.pdbx_strand_id
1 'polypeptide(L)'
;PAITGSARLPNPVSRSAAAVRERPWRARPPAAPTAEAALGAPLTTRRAAAAANPVEEFLAGAKVWADTYANGYPWWSGSLLPPELRRIFFNAAPVAAPMQIDVDLAGGATSAAIGFTASDADGNRLLYAVPTKGLPGAPERGTVVVDNAAGTFTYTPDTDFAGTDTFSFIVSDDTSVHTHAWAGLLNAAFGILGTGLAGGHRDTATVTVFNNVDMTADIVGDFTVLTYNVSGAPFPFSNGAWPRITNTLEIGSRITDFDIVNVQADIAYHPFLIADAIFPDRTAPSAPAWAWPVSDGLNSLSAYDIESLSRQSWTNRPDLFNPGGFTYTRQHIPGGSSVDVYNVDTSAGSMTNDEIAQLSTFIGANSLGRAVIVTGDFGQLYSDPGQTLSAFAATNGLTDAWVQLEYGGIAPTDAATCAYDDSCEQRDKIFYRDAAPLIPSDPATSPVRLQAVTYTNEGMNFRNGNGQDLAASRPQSVTFGYSVDTIGPMNVDLSNWMADLPALSTLPLTLLPIPGTHDSGSYGITPRSPWALTGKDQFGSLTELPGLLQDLIVKPIAAGWGKTQSKDLYEQFSDGIRYVDLRLTNEPDGTVYLEHGLISVPFDDAVDDIAAFATEHPKEALVIYIQGIKNFTPITHAEVIGQMDAAFGSRMVPRALGTSATLGDLWAIDKNVIVVYNNADVVAVDENLWPDETLYRPWPNVASVPDLLAANETNAINRPPASIWGHVRRADTEPDQLRHRPADHRTTEHRAVHVQRARPRAGLDAGELQERGEPRHRGLVSGVLAGRVDVRPRLHRRGV
;
A
#
# COMPACT_ATOMS: atom_id res chain seq x y z
N PRO A 1 -14.01 -59.38 -39.23
CA PRO A 1 -13.73 -60.13 -37.97
C PRO A 1 -14.11 -59.26 -36.75
N ALA A 2 -15.21 -59.47 -36.02
CA ALA A 2 -16.01 -60.69 -35.72
C ALA A 2 -15.15 -61.80 -35.04
N ILE A 3 -15.54 -62.45 -33.93
CA ILE A 3 -16.87 -62.64 -33.28
C ILE A 3 -16.65 -63.09 -31.79
N THR A 4 -17.49 -62.96 -30.73
CA THR A 4 -18.60 -62.06 -30.27
C THR A 4 -19.00 -62.39 -28.81
N GLY A 5 -19.32 -61.39 -27.96
CA GLY A 5 -20.24 -61.54 -26.79
C GLY A 5 -19.60 -61.72 -25.38
N SER A 6 -20.32 -61.56 -24.27
CA SER A 6 -21.76 -61.28 -24.06
C SER A 6 -22.04 -60.57 -22.71
N ALA A 7 -23.19 -59.91 -22.55
CA ALA A 7 -23.55 -59.08 -21.38
C ALA A 7 -24.69 -59.67 -20.52
N ARG A 8 -24.95 -59.11 -19.32
CA ARG A 8 -26.25 -59.22 -18.60
C ARG A 8 -26.45 -58.22 -17.44
N LEU A 9 -27.62 -57.57 -17.44
CA LEU A 9 -28.38 -56.96 -16.32
C LEU A 9 -29.87 -57.30 -16.57
N PRO A 10 -30.75 -57.45 -15.54
CA PRO A 10 -31.50 -56.29 -15.03
C PRO A 10 -31.99 -56.34 -13.54
N ASN A 11 -32.20 -55.14 -12.95
CA ASN A 11 -33.38 -54.57 -12.23
C ASN A 11 -34.56 -55.45 -11.72
N PRO A 12 -35.50 -54.97 -10.84
CA PRO A 12 -35.65 -53.66 -10.12
C PRO A 12 -36.21 -53.76 -8.64
N VAL A 13 -36.92 -52.70 -8.14
CA VAL A 13 -37.94 -52.60 -7.02
C VAL A 13 -37.46 -51.99 -5.65
N SER A 14 -38.25 -51.21 -4.87
CA SER A 14 -38.90 -49.88 -5.08
C SER A 14 -39.60 -49.31 -3.79
N ARG A 15 -39.53 -47.97 -3.53
CA ARG A 15 -40.43 -47.13 -2.65
C ARG A 15 -40.47 -47.51 -1.13
N SER A 16 -40.94 -46.74 -0.13
CA SER A 16 -41.59 -45.42 0.11
C SER A 16 -41.35 -44.94 1.57
N ALA A 17 -40.98 -43.69 1.90
CA ALA A 17 -41.79 -42.47 2.22
C ALA A 17 -42.29 -42.26 3.70
N ALA A 18 -42.17 -41.00 4.19
CA ALA A 18 -42.78 -40.38 5.41
C ALA A 18 -42.27 -40.85 6.81
N ALA A 19 -42.38 -40.11 7.95
CA ALA A 19 -43.04 -38.83 8.28
C ALA A 19 -42.34 -38.06 9.47
N VAL A 20 -42.90 -36.91 9.90
CA VAL A 20 -42.36 -35.92 10.88
C VAL A 20 -43.05 -35.98 12.27
N ARG A 21 -42.34 -35.68 13.40
CA ARG A 21 -42.83 -34.85 14.56
C ARG A 21 -41.88 -34.61 15.78
N GLU A 22 -41.65 -33.32 16.06
CA GLU A 22 -41.60 -32.53 17.33
C GLU A 22 -41.27 -33.11 18.75
N ARG A 23 -40.29 -32.45 19.44
CA ARG A 23 -40.27 -31.82 20.82
C ARG A 23 -40.66 -32.67 22.09
N PRO A 24 -40.41 -32.28 23.38
CA PRO A 24 -40.10 -30.94 23.95
C PRO A 24 -39.04 -30.87 25.11
N TRP A 25 -38.99 -29.71 25.80
CA TRP A 25 -38.22 -29.34 27.02
C TRP A 25 -38.98 -29.63 28.34
N ARG A 26 -38.29 -29.88 29.48
CA ARG A 26 -38.36 -29.09 30.77
C ARG A 26 -37.72 -29.74 32.04
N ALA A 27 -37.25 -28.85 32.93
CA ALA A 27 -37.23 -28.91 34.42
C ALA A 27 -36.04 -29.51 35.23
N ARG A 28 -35.94 -29.00 36.48
CA ARG A 28 -34.94 -29.10 37.60
C ARG A 28 -35.74 -29.44 38.90
N PRO A 29 -35.21 -29.45 40.16
CA PRO A 29 -33.84 -29.30 40.72
C PRO A 29 -33.48 -30.62 41.52
N PRO A 30 -32.96 -30.73 42.78
CA PRO A 30 -32.28 -29.81 43.73
C PRO A 30 -31.06 -30.39 44.53
N ALA A 31 -30.62 -29.63 45.56
CA ALA A 31 -29.93 -30.01 46.82
C ALA A 31 -28.37 -30.12 46.86
N ALA A 32 -27.83 -29.67 48.01
CA ALA A 32 -26.41 -29.68 48.45
C ALA A 32 -26.34 -30.26 49.89
N PRO A 33 -25.15 -30.40 50.53
CA PRO A 33 -24.85 -29.44 51.62
C PRO A 33 -23.36 -29.17 52.03
N THR A 34 -23.12 -27.95 52.54
CA THR A 34 -22.32 -27.52 53.73
C THR A 34 -20.83 -27.88 53.97
N ALA A 35 -20.07 -26.86 54.41
CA ALA A 35 -19.12 -26.89 55.54
C ALA A 35 -19.01 -25.49 56.21
N GLU A 36 -18.58 -25.42 57.47
CA GLU A 36 -18.41 -24.20 58.31
C GLU A 36 -17.01 -24.22 59.00
N ALA A 37 -16.52 -23.31 59.86
CA ALA A 37 -17.01 -22.15 60.65
C ALA A 37 -15.75 -21.32 61.11
N ALA A 38 -15.73 -20.18 61.82
CA ALA A 38 -16.66 -19.12 62.28
C ALA A 38 -15.79 -17.95 62.89
N LEU A 39 -16.32 -17.17 63.87
CA LEU A 39 -15.65 -16.16 64.74
C LEU A 39 -15.31 -14.78 64.09
N GLY A 40 -15.68 -13.61 64.65
CA GLY A 40 -16.62 -13.37 65.76
C GLY A 40 -16.69 -11.94 66.34
N ALA A 41 -17.70 -11.15 65.93
CA ALA A 41 -18.31 -9.98 66.64
C ALA A 41 -17.44 -8.70 66.91
N PRO A 42 -18.04 -7.54 67.31
CA PRO A 42 -19.46 -7.16 67.41
C PRO A 42 -19.90 -5.95 66.53
N LEU A 43 -21.20 -5.64 66.54
CA LEU A 43 -21.83 -4.53 65.78
C LEU A 43 -22.13 -3.29 66.64
N THR A 44 -21.98 -2.08 66.07
CA THR A 44 -22.70 -0.87 66.54
C THR A 44 -23.20 0.02 65.40
N THR A 45 -24.51 -0.09 65.11
CA THR A 45 -25.41 0.96 64.60
C THR A 45 -24.98 1.86 63.43
N ARG A 46 -25.64 1.69 62.28
CA ARG A 46 -26.62 2.70 61.80
C ARG A 46 -27.60 2.10 60.77
N ARG A 47 -28.70 2.83 60.56
CA ARG A 47 -29.93 2.48 59.81
C ARG A 47 -29.70 1.67 58.52
N ALA A 48 -30.58 0.70 58.29
CA ALA A 48 -30.80 0.16 56.95
C ALA A 48 -31.29 1.27 56.00
N ALA A 49 -30.51 1.53 54.96
CA ALA A 49 -31.08 1.89 53.66
C ALA A 49 -31.57 0.60 52.99
N ALA A 50 -32.50 0.71 52.03
CA ALA A 50 -32.87 -0.45 51.23
C ALA A 50 -31.66 -0.93 50.42
N ALA A 51 -31.49 -2.25 50.29
CA ALA A 51 -30.62 -2.78 49.26
C ALA A 51 -31.21 -2.36 47.90
N ALA A 52 -30.51 -1.50 47.17
CA ALA A 52 -30.90 -1.12 45.83
C ALA A 52 -30.98 -2.39 44.98
N ASN A 53 -31.95 -2.45 44.07
CA ASN A 53 -31.91 -3.45 43.01
C ASN A 53 -30.62 -3.17 42.20
N PRO A 54 -29.69 -4.13 42.03
CA PRO A 54 -28.44 -3.87 41.30
C PRO A 54 -28.70 -3.43 39.84
N VAL A 55 -29.88 -3.72 39.28
CA VAL A 55 -30.30 -3.19 37.98
C VAL A 55 -30.73 -1.71 38.08
N GLU A 56 -31.37 -1.28 39.17
CA GLU A 56 -31.66 0.15 39.39
C GLU A 56 -30.40 0.94 39.77
N GLU A 57 -29.47 0.35 40.51
CA GLU A 57 -28.19 0.99 40.85
C GLU A 57 -27.29 1.10 39.60
N PHE A 58 -27.27 0.06 38.75
CA PHE A 58 -26.68 0.11 37.41
C PHE A 58 -27.38 1.14 36.50
N LEU A 59 -28.72 1.21 36.47
CA LEU A 59 -29.45 2.19 35.65
C LEU A 59 -29.31 3.62 36.17
N ALA A 60 -29.22 3.83 37.48
CA ALA A 60 -28.91 5.12 38.07
C ALA A 60 -27.47 5.55 37.76
N GLY A 61 -26.51 4.63 37.87
CA GLY A 61 -25.13 4.83 37.43
C GLY A 61 -25.04 5.15 35.94
N ALA A 62 -25.72 4.38 35.09
CA ALA A 62 -25.80 4.60 33.65
C ALA A 62 -26.52 5.90 33.27
N LYS A 63 -27.52 6.35 34.05
CA LYS A 63 -28.17 7.65 33.84
C LYS A 63 -27.28 8.81 34.28
N VAL A 64 -26.62 8.72 35.44
CA VAL A 64 -25.62 9.72 35.86
C VAL A 64 -24.48 9.78 34.85
N TRP A 65 -24.03 8.62 34.34
CA TRP A 65 -23.05 8.52 33.27
C TRP A 65 -23.55 9.19 31.98
N ALA A 66 -24.78 8.92 31.53
CA ALA A 66 -25.35 9.56 30.35
C ALA A 66 -25.51 11.08 30.54
N ASP A 67 -26.08 11.53 31.65
CA ASP A 67 -26.27 12.95 31.97
C ASP A 67 -24.92 13.70 32.08
N THR A 68 -23.84 13.03 32.49
CA THR A 68 -22.49 13.62 32.70
C THR A 68 -21.58 13.52 31.47
N TYR A 69 -21.64 12.42 30.70
CA TYR A 69 -20.69 12.11 29.61
C TYR A 69 -21.32 12.13 28.21
N ALA A 70 -22.62 11.85 28.03
CA ALA A 70 -23.21 11.78 26.69
C ALA A 70 -23.37 13.15 26.00
N ASN A 71 -23.28 14.25 26.76
CA ASN A 71 -23.31 15.63 26.26
C ASN A 71 -21.92 16.31 26.27
N GLY A 72 -20.83 15.54 26.41
CA GLY A 72 -19.54 16.06 26.91
C GLY A 72 -18.25 15.64 26.20
N TYR A 73 -18.27 15.36 24.89
CA TYR A 73 -17.06 15.02 24.08
C TYR A 73 -16.40 13.64 24.43
N PRO A 74 -15.55 13.05 23.56
CA PRO A 74 -15.97 11.79 22.94
C PRO A 74 -15.02 10.59 23.12
N TRP A 75 -15.51 9.45 22.64
CA TRP A 75 -15.14 8.05 22.93
C TRP A 75 -14.09 7.43 21.98
N TRP A 76 -13.22 8.23 21.36
CA TRP A 76 -12.50 7.85 20.12
C TRP A 76 -10.99 7.60 20.26
N SER A 77 -10.42 7.66 21.46
CA SER A 77 -8.97 7.49 21.71
C SER A 77 -8.63 6.49 22.84
N GLY A 78 -9.63 6.02 23.59
CA GLY A 78 -9.48 4.94 24.58
C GLY A 78 -8.53 5.22 25.75
N SER A 79 -8.01 6.44 25.96
CA SER A 79 -6.94 6.71 26.94
C SER A 79 -7.33 6.50 28.42
N LEU A 80 -8.60 6.23 28.72
CA LEU A 80 -9.11 5.84 30.04
C LEU A 80 -9.28 4.32 30.22
N LEU A 81 -8.90 3.52 29.22
CA LEU A 81 -9.01 2.07 29.23
C LEU A 81 -7.69 1.40 29.69
N PRO A 82 -7.77 0.29 30.44
CA PRO A 82 -6.62 -0.61 30.69
C PRO A 82 -5.93 -1.06 29.39
N PRO A 83 -4.64 -1.43 29.41
CA PRO A 83 -3.89 -1.84 28.21
C PRO A 83 -4.56 -2.96 27.39
N GLU A 84 -5.17 -3.93 28.07
CA GLU A 84 -5.91 -5.04 27.47
C GLU A 84 -7.14 -4.56 26.69
N LEU A 85 -7.78 -3.48 27.17
CA LEU A 85 -8.88 -2.82 26.48
C LEU A 85 -8.40 -1.80 25.44
N ARG A 86 -7.19 -1.22 25.54
CA ARG A 86 -6.66 -0.36 24.46
C ARG A 86 -6.44 -1.15 23.16
N ARG A 87 -5.90 -2.37 23.26
CA ARG A 87 -5.74 -3.31 22.13
C ARG A 87 -7.07 -3.68 21.44
N ILE A 88 -8.21 -3.44 22.10
CA ILE A 88 -9.57 -3.67 21.56
C ILE A 88 -10.12 -2.44 20.78
N PHE A 89 -9.35 -1.34 20.66
CA PHE A 89 -9.76 -0.16 19.87
C PHE A 89 -8.64 0.43 19.00
N PHE A 90 -7.37 0.26 19.36
CA PHE A 90 -6.21 0.80 18.65
C PHE A 90 -5.11 -0.26 18.61
N ASN A 91 -5.01 -0.92 17.46
CA ASN A 91 -3.99 -1.91 17.13
C ASN A 91 -3.39 -1.51 15.77
N ALA A 92 -2.09 -1.72 15.56
CA ALA A 92 -1.52 -1.76 14.22
C ALA A 92 -1.93 -3.05 13.49
N ALA A 93 -1.84 -3.05 12.16
CA ALA A 93 -1.82 -4.29 11.40
C ALA A 93 -0.42 -4.94 11.49
N PRO A 94 -0.30 -6.28 11.38
CA PRO A 94 0.98 -6.92 11.11
C PRO A 94 1.47 -6.52 9.71
N VAL A 95 2.76 -6.72 9.46
CA VAL A 95 3.39 -6.54 8.14
C VAL A 95 4.14 -7.81 7.77
N ALA A 96 3.92 -8.33 6.57
CA ALA A 96 4.61 -9.46 5.97
C ALA A 96 5.56 -8.99 4.85
N ALA A 97 6.61 -9.78 4.59
CA ALA A 97 7.51 -9.55 3.47
C ALA A 97 7.62 -10.82 2.60
N PRO A 98 7.59 -10.70 1.26
CA PRO A 98 7.80 -11.84 0.38
C PRO A 98 9.19 -12.48 0.56
N MET A 99 9.25 -13.79 0.28
CA MET A 99 10.41 -14.64 0.56
C MET A 99 10.83 -15.43 -0.69
N GLN A 100 12.13 -15.70 -0.81
CA GLN A 100 12.68 -16.67 -1.75
C GLN A 100 13.50 -17.71 -0.97
N ILE A 101 13.30 -19.00 -1.25
CA ILE A 101 14.02 -20.09 -0.56
C ILE A 101 14.57 -21.13 -1.55
N ASP A 102 15.80 -21.59 -1.30
CA ASP A 102 16.46 -22.69 -2.01
C ASP A 102 16.36 -23.97 -1.15
N VAL A 103 16.01 -25.10 -1.78
CA VAL A 103 15.89 -26.41 -1.14
C VAL A 103 16.37 -27.56 -2.05
N ASP A 104 17.21 -28.44 -1.51
CA ASP A 104 17.60 -29.74 -2.10
C ASP A 104 16.71 -30.82 -1.48
N LEU A 105 15.52 -31.05 -2.07
CA LEU A 105 14.54 -32.02 -1.60
C LEU A 105 14.10 -32.96 -2.71
N ALA A 106 14.39 -34.25 -2.52
CA ALA A 106 13.73 -35.32 -3.26
C ALA A 106 12.19 -35.28 -3.03
N GLY A 107 11.41 -35.65 -4.04
CA GLY A 107 9.94 -35.60 -3.96
C GLY A 107 9.37 -36.36 -2.75
N GLY A 108 8.51 -35.69 -1.99
CA GLY A 108 7.98 -36.22 -0.73
C GLY A 108 8.91 -36.13 0.50
N ALA A 109 10.11 -35.56 0.38
CA ALA A 109 10.94 -35.21 1.54
C ALA A 109 10.57 -33.82 2.09
N THR A 110 10.43 -33.70 3.40
CA THR A 110 10.07 -32.43 4.06
C THR A 110 11.31 -31.60 4.39
N SER A 111 11.22 -30.28 4.20
CA SER A 111 12.26 -29.30 4.55
C SER A 111 12.58 -29.28 6.06
N ALA A 112 13.69 -28.63 6.41
CA ALA A 112 13.84 -28.08 7.76
C ALA A 112 12.76 -27.00 8.03
N ALA A 113 12.57 -26.61 9.29
CA ALA A 113 11.67 -25.52 9.63
C ALA A 113 12.24 -24.16 9.17
N ILE A 114 11.43 -23.37 8.48
CA ILE A 114 11.77 -22.06 7.91
C ILE A 114 10.89 -21.01 8.59
N GLY A 115 11.47 -19.93 9.12
CA GLY A 115 10.72 -18.83 9.73
C GLY A 115 10.00 -17.97 8.69
N PHE A 116 8.80 -17.50 9.00
CA PHE A 116 8.12 -16.48 8.18
C PHE A 116 8.73 -15.10 8.41
N THR A 117 8.86 -14.31 7.35
CA THR A 117 9.27 -12.90 7.45
C THR A 117 8.04 -12.02 7.67
N ALA A 118 7.68 -11.79 8.94
CA ALA A 118 6.62 -10.86 9.33
C ALA A 118 6.85 -10.24 10.72
N SER A 119 6.26 -9.08 10.98
CA SER A 119 6.32 -8.35 12.25
C SER A 119 4.98 -7.68 12.61
N ASP A 120 4.86 -7.16 13.84
CA ASP A 120 3.72 -6.37 14.31
C ASP A 120 4.23 -5.24 15.23
N ALA A 121 3.80 -4.00 14.98
CA ALA A 121 4.33 -2.81 15.64
C ALA A 121 3.81 -2.56 17.06
N ASP A 122 2.82 -3.32 17.55
CA ASP A 122 2.34 -3.33 18.94
C ASP A 122 2.89 -4.56 19.72
N GLY A 123 3.77 -5.35 19.11
CA GLY A 123 4.36 -6.57 19.67
C GLY A 123 3.33 -7.68 19.91
N ASN A 124 2.32 -7.79 19.05
CA ASN A 124 1.28 -8.81 19.16
C ASN A 124 1.77 -10.20 18.74
N ARG A 125 0.96 -11.23 19.05
CA ARG A 125 1.27 -12.60 18.67
C ARG A 125 0.84 -12.83 17.22
N LEU A 126 1.78 -13.13 16.35
CA LEU A 126 1.49 -13.51 14.98
C LEU A 126 0.97 -14.95 14.88
N LEU A 127 -0.10 -15.11 14.11
CA LEU A 127 -0.65 -16.37 13.60
C LEU A 127 -0.52 -16.42 12.09
N TYR A 128 -0.06 -17.55 11.57
CA TYR A 128 0.24 -17.78 10.16
C TYR A 128 -0.71 -18.84 9.58
N ALA A 129 -1.13 -18.63 8.33
CA ALA A 129 -1.86 -19.59 7.52
C ALA A 129 -1.34 -19.60 6.08
N VAL A 130 -1.42 -20.75 5.42
CA VAL A 130 -1.12 -20.92 3.99
C VAL A 130 -2.33 -21.63 3.36
N PRO A 131 -2.82 -21.21 2.18
CA PRO A 131 -3.95 -21.87 1.52
C PRO A 131 -3.66 -23.34 1.21
N THR A 132 -4.66 -24.20 1.36
CA THR A 132 -4.54 -25.62 1.02
C THR A 132 -4.52 -25.83 -0.49
N LYS A 133 -3.59 -26.65 -0.99
CA LYS A 133 -3.40 -27.01 -2.41
C LYS A 133 -4.72 -27.16 -3.17
N GLY A 134 -4.86 -26.41 -4.26
CA GLY A 134 -6.11 -26.30 -5.04
C GLY A 134 -7.04 -25.16 -4.59
N LEU A 135 -6.52 -24.17 -3.86
CA LEU A 135 -7.17 -22.88 -3.61
C LEU A 135 -6.25 -21.74 -4.13
N PRO A 136 -6.77 -20.53 -4.39
CA PRO A 136 -5.99 -19.37 -4.80
C PRO A 136 -4.83 -19.09 -3.84
N GLY A 137 -3.62 -18.92 -4.39
CA GLY A 137 -2.39 -18.70 -3.60
C GLY A 137 -1.89 -19.92 -2.83
N ALA A 138 -2.40 -21.13 -3.08
CA ALA A 138 -1.85 -22.37 -2.53
C ALA A 138 -0.61 -22.85 -3.33
N PRO A 139 0.30 -23.66 -2.74
CA PRO A 139 1.41 -24.26 -3.50
C PRO A 139 0.87 -25.23 -4.55
N GLU A 140 1.28 -25.06 -5.81
CA GLU A 140 0.88 -25.95 -6.90
C GLU A 140 1.66 -27.25 -6.90
N ARG A 141 2.95 -27.22 -6.57
CA ARG A 141 3.92 -28.30 -6.82
C ARG A 141 4.45 -28.97 -5.55
N GLY A 142 3.94 -28.56 -4.40
CA GLY A 142 4.18 -29.20 -3.11
C GLY A 142 3.03 -28.99 -2.13
N THR A 143 3.35 -29.06 -0.84
CA THR A 143 2.46 -28.83 0.30
C THR A 143 3.22 -28.14 1.42
N VAL A 144 2.53 -27.32 2.22
CA VAL A 144 3.11 -26.55 3.33
C VAL A 144 2.41 -26.91 4.64
N VAL A 145 3.19 -27.06 5.71
CA VAL A 145 2.70 -27.28 7.07
C VAL A 145 3.26 -26.19 7.99
N VAL A 146 2.37 -25.50 8.72
CA VAL A 146 2.70 -24.33 9.55
C VAL A 146 2.75 -24.69 11.03
N ASP A 147 3.82 -24.26 11.72
CA ASP A 147 3.93 -24.29 13.19
C ASP A 147 3.70 -22.88 13.77
N ASN A 148 2.47 -22.68 14.27
CA ASN A 148 2.00 -21.46 14.93
C ASN A 148 2.48 -21.27 16.40
N ALA A 149 3.33 -22.17 16.90
CA ALA A 149 4.05 -21.99 18.17
C ALA A 149 5.52 -21.57 17.93
N ALA A 150 6.12 -21.97 16.79
CA ALA A 150 7.46 -21.58 16.39
C ALA A 150 7.52 -20.35 15.47
N GLY A 151 6.43 -20.00 14.78
CA GLY A 151 6.43 -18.95 13.74
C GLY A 151 7.08 -19.42 12.43
N THR A 152 7.02 -20.73 12.15
CA THR A 152 7.72 -21.38 11.05
C THR A 152 6.78 -22.19 10.17
N PHE A 153 7.29 -22.63 9.01
CA PHE A 153 6.67 -23.64 8.16
C PHE A 153 7.68 -24.69 7.72
N THR A 154 7.15 -25.79 7.15
CA THR A 154 7.93 -26.76 6.38
C THR A 154 7.26 -26.97 5.02
N TYR A 155 8.07 -27.11 3.97
CA TYR A 155 7.63 -27.42 2.61
C TYR A 155 7.91 -28.90 2.30
N THR A 156 7.03 -29.55 1.55
CA THR A 156 7.22 -30.89 1.01
C THR A 156 6.80 -30.89 -0.46
N PRO A 157 7.73 -31.04 -1.44
CA PRO A 157 7.39 -31.10 -2.86
C PRO A 157 6.62 -32.37 -3.21
N ASP A 158 5.85 -32.31 -4.30
CA ASP A 158 5.23 -33.49 -4.92
C ASP A 158 6.30 -34.52 -5.33
N THR A 159 5.88 -35.78 -5.51
CA THR A 159 6.76 -36.86 -5.94
C THR A 159 7.48 -36.51 -7.25
N ASP A 160 8.80 -36.68 -7.25
CA ASP A 160 9.72 -36.37 -8.36
C ASP A 160 9.67 -34.92 -8.91
N PHE A 161 9.14 -33.95 -8.14
CA PHE A 161 9.15 -32.54 -8.55
C PHE A 161 10.51 -31.86 -8.31
N ALA A 162 11.04 -31.24 -9.37
CA ALA A 162 12.13 -30.26 -9.34
C ALA A 162 11.72 -29.05 -10.21
N GLY A 163 12.08 -27.85 -9.78
CA GLY A 163 11.63 -26.59 -10.38
C GLY A 163 11.17 -25.58 -9.32
N THR A 164 10.52 -24.51 -9.80
CA THR A 164 9.99 -23.44 -8.95
C THR A 164 8.53 -23.71 -8.58
N ASP A 165 8.17 -23.48 -7.31
CA ASP A 165 6.80 -23.44 -6.78
C ASP A 165 6.57 -22.07 -6.12
N THR A 166 5.33 -21.63 -5.93
CA THR A 166 5.03 -20.44 -5.12
C THR A 166 3.71 -20.60 -4.39
N PHE A 167 3.63 -20.05 -3.18
CA PHE A 167 2.41 -19.92 -2.40
C PHE A 167 2.36 -18.58 -1.68
N SER A 168 1.16 -18.17 -1.27
CA SER A 168 0.95 -17.02 -0.40
C SER A 168 0.80 -17.48 1.05
N PHE A 169 1.31 -16.69 1.99
CA PHE A 169 1.03 -16.83 3.41
C PHE A 169 0.28 -15.60 3.93
N ILE A 170 -0.63 -15.86 4.85
CA ILE A 170 -1.47 -14.86 5.53
C ILE A 170 -0.97 -14.79 6.97
N VAL A 171 -0.61 -13.61 7.44
CA VAL A 171 -0.28 -13.34 8.85
C VAL A 171 -1.45 -12.64 9.54
N SER A 172 -1.66 -12.84 10.84
CA SER A 172 -2.70 -12.19 11.63
C SER A 172 -2.30 -12.02 13.10
N ASP A 173 -2.67 -10.91 13.74
CA ASP A 173 -2.16 -10.49 15.07
C ASP A 173 -2.80 -11.17 16.32
N ASP A 174 -3.62 -12.21 16.13
CA ASP A 174 -4.41 -12.93 17.17
C ASP A 174 -5.35 -12.04 18.02
N THR A 175 -5.55 -10.75 17.68
CA THR A 175 -6.40 -9.86 18.48
C THR A 175 -7.89 -10.21 18.31
N SER A 176 -8.50 -10.69 19.39
CA SER A 176 -9.74 -11.46 19.30
C SER A 176 -10.99 -10.63 18.96
N VAL A 177 -10.97 -9.32 19.27
CA VAL A 177 -11.92 -8.30 18.84
C VAL A 177 -11.19 -6.96 18.90
N HIS A 178 -11.27 -6.14 17.86
CA HIS A 178 -11.05 -4.69 18.01
C HIS A 178 -12.08 -3.91 17.19
N THR A 179 -12.51 -2.75 17.71
CA THR A 179 -13.52 -1.91 17.03
C THR A 179 -12.95 -0.54 16.69
N HIS A 180 -12.66 -0.32 15.40
CA HIS A 180 -12.39 1.02 14.88
C HIS A 180 -13.58 1.94 15.21
N ALA A 181 -13.29 3.06 15.87
CA ALA A 181 -14.30 3.94 16.43
C ALA A 181 -15.31 4.40 15.35
N TRP A 182 -16.58 4.05 15.56
CA TRP A 182 -17.76 4.37 14.73
C TRP A 182 -17.80 3.79 13.30
N ALA A 183 -16.67 3.50 12.65
CA ALA A 183 -16.66 2.74 11.40
C ALA A 183 -17.34 1.37 11.57
N GLY A 184 -17.04 0.65 12.67
CA GLY A 184 -17.71 -0.62 12.99
C GLY A 184 -19.20 -0.47 13.36
N LEU A 185 -19.59 0.62 14.02
CA LEU A 185 -20.94 0.75 14.61
C LEU A 185 -22.03 1.01 13.56
N LEU A 186 -21.69 1.65 12.43
CA LEU A 186 -22.60 1.81 11.29
C LEU A 186 -22.60 0.59 10.36
N ASN A 187 -21.50 -0.17 10.28
CA ASN A 187 -21.38 -1.37 9.46
C ASN A 187 -21.95 -2.65 10.10
N ALA A 188 -22.07 -2.70 11.44
CA ALA A 188 -22.48 -3.90 12.19
C ALA A 188 -23.89 -4.45 11.85
N ALA A 189 -24.74 -3.68 11.18
CA ALA A 189 -26.12 -4.08 10.88
C ALA A 189 -26.27 -5.08 9.70
N PHE A 190 -25.25 -5.24 8.86
CA PHE A 190 -25.39 -5.89 7.54
C PHE A 190 -24.50 -7.12 7.29
N GLY A 191 -23.88 -7.68 8.34
CA GLY A 191 -23.15 -8.96 8.22
C GLY A 191 -21.80 -8.88 7.50
N ILE A 192 -21.12 -7.73 7.60
CA ILE A 192 -19.74 -7.56 7.12
C ILE A 192 -18.80 -8.38 8.04
N LEU A 193 -18.48 -9.61 7.62
CA LEU A 193 -17.67 -10.57 8.37
C LEU A 193 -16.49 -11.09 7.55
N GLY A 194 -15.32 -11.15 8.21
CA GLY A 194 -14.02 -11.34 7.57
C GLY A 194 -13.56 -10.01 6.94
N THR A 195 -12.81 -9.18 7.65
CA THR A 195 -11.76 -9.57 8.61
C THR A 195 -12.12 -9.55 10.11
N GLY A 196 -12.79 -8.53 10.65
CA GLY A 196 -12.65 -8.13 12.06
C GLY A 196 -13.56 -8.71 13.17
N LEU A 197 -14.09 -9.94 13.09
CA LEU A 197 -14.91 -10.54 14.18
C LEU A 197 -14.66 -12.05 14.44
N ALA A 198 -13.58 -12.62 13.88
CA ALA A 198 -13.15 -14.00 14.12
C ALA A 198 -11.61 -14.17 14.05
N GLY A 199 -10.89 -13.07 14.20
CA GLY A 199 -9.45 -12.91 14.01
C GLY A 199 -9.14 -11.42 13.92
N GLY A 200 -7.88 -11.05 14.13
CA GLY A 200 -7.45 -9.65 14.18
C GLY A 200 -7.11 -9.06 12.81
N HIS A 201 -6.20 -8.08 12.75
CA HIS A 201 -5.71 -7.57 11.47
C HIS A 201 -4.98 -8.67 10.71
N ARG A 202 -4.80 -8.47 9.41
CA ARG A 202 -4.13 -9.40 8.51
C ARG A 202 -3.27 -8.65 7.51
N ASP A 203 -2.26 -9.37 7.04
CA ASP A 203 -1.44 -9.01 5.90
C ASP A 203 -1.04 -10.28 5.14
N THR A 204 -0.60 -10.16 3.88
CA THR A 204 -0.29 -11.29 2.99
C THR A 204 1.08 -11.09 2.34
N ALA A 205 1.80 -12.18 2.06
CA ALA A 205 3.00 -12.14 1.22
C ALA A 205 3.24 -13.48 0.51
N THR A 206 4.09 -13.49 -0.52
CA THR A 206 4.41 -14.69 -1.31
C THR A 206 5.74 -15.36 -0.88
N VAL A 207 5.82 -16.68 -0.97
CA VAL A 207 7.04 -17.47 -0.82
C VAL A 207 7.31 -18.23 -2.12
N THR A 208 8.38 -17.88 -2.82
CA THR A 208 8.87 -18.61 -3.99
C THR A 208 9.91 -19.65 -3.57
N VAL A 209 9.68 -20.90 -3.96
CA VAL A 209 10.51 -22.07 -3.59
C VAL A 209 11.24 -22.57 -4.82
N PHE A 210 12.57 -22.61 -4.77
CA PHE A 210 13.43 -23.23 -5.78
C PHE A 210 13.82 -24.63 -5.29
N ASN A 211 13.25 -25.70 -5.88
CA ASN A 211 13.56 -27.08 -5.48
C ASN A 211 14.44 -27.79 -6.50
N ASN A 212 15.66 -28.15 -6.12
CA ASN A 212 16.68 -28.78 -6.97
C ASN A 212 16.98 -28.00 -8.27
N VAL A 213 16.84 -26.67 -8.24
CA VAL A 213 17.17 -25.75 -9.35
C VAL A 213 17.88 -24.53 -8.78
N ASP A 214 18.91 -24.06 -9.48
CA ASP A 214 19.58 -22.79 -9.12
C ASP A 214 18.56 -21.64 -9.12
N MET A 215 18.70 -20.67 -8.21
CA MET A 215 17.97 -19.40 -8.29
C MET A 215 18.30 -18.72 -9.63
N THR A 216 17.29 -18.63 -10.50
CA THR A 216 17.39 -18.09 -11.86
C THR A 216 17.53 -16.57 -11.86
N ALA A 217 17.71 -15.96 -13.05
CA ALA A 217 17.66 -14.49 -13.19
C ALA A 217 16.22 -13.94 -13.17
N ASP A 218 15.24 -14.77 -13.56
CA ASP A 218 13.81 -14.45 -13.60
C ASP A 218 13.01 -15.53 -12.86
N ILE A 219 11.98 -15.15 -12.11
CA ILE A 219 10.89 -16.04 -11.67
C ILE A 219 9.83 -16.01 -12.78
N VAL A 220 9.35 -17.20 -13.17
CA VAL A 220 8.34 -17.38 -14.21
C VAL A 220 7.21 -18.28 -13.71
N GLY A 221 6.00 -18.02 -14.19
CA GLY A 221 4.83 -18.84 -13.91
C GLY A 221 3.61 -18.30 -14.67
N ASP A 222 2.45 -18.85 -14.34
CA ASP A 222 1.16 -18.38 -14.83
C ASP A 222 0.30 -17.88 -13.63
N PHE A 223 -0.66 -16.99 -13.87
CA PHE A 223 -1.77 -16.72 -12.96
C PHE A 223 -3.03 -16.37 -13.74
N THR A 224 -4.20 -16.56 -13.12
CA THR A 224 -5.50 -16.38 -13.76
C THR A 224 -6.22 -15.12 -13.27
N VAL A 225 -6.87 -14.42 -14.20
CA VAL A 225 -7.66 -13.20 -13.92
C VAL A 225 -9.07 -13.39 -14.42
N LEU A 226 -10.05 -13.23 -13.53
CA LEU A 226 -11.49 -13.25 -13.83
C LEU A 226 -12.07 -11.85 -13.72
N THR A 227 -12.93 -11.46 -14.66
CA THR A 227 -13.80 -10.28 -14.51
C THR A 227 -15.27 -10.68 -14.61
N TYR A 228 -16.12 -10.18 -13.71
CA TYR A 228 -17.52 -10.58 -13.66
C TYR A 228 -18.50 -9.55 -13.05
N ASN A 229 -19.43 -9.05 -13.87
CA ASN A 229 -20.62 -8.35 -13.40
C ASN A 229 -21.65 -9.34 -12.82
N VAL A 230 -21.68 -9.47 -11.48
CA VAL A 230 -22.52 -10.46 -10.77
C VAL A 230 -23.98 -10.04 -10.61
N SER A 231 -24.41 -8.93 -11.21
CA SER A 231 -25.81 -8.47 -11.19
C SER A 231 -26.40 -8.37 -9.77
N GLY A 232 -25.59 -7.92 -8.81
CA GLY A 232 -25.84 -8.00 -7.36
C GLY A 232 -26.72 -6.89 -6.78
N ALA A 233 -27.43 -6.13 -7.62
CA ALA A 233 -28.44 -5.16 -7.18
C ALA A 233 -29.60 -5.83 -6.41
N PRO A 234 -30.22 -5.17 -5.41
CA PRO A 234 -31.29 -5.77 -4.61
C PRO A 234 -32.60 -5.96 -5.38
N PHE A 235 -33.49 -6.82 -4.90
CA PHE A 235 -34.86 -6.97 -5.46
C PHE A 235 -35.65 -5.65 -5.37
N PRO A 236 -36.42 -5.24 -6.41
CA PRO A 236 -36.64 -5.87 -7.71
C PRO A 236 -35.71 -5.33 -8.83
N PHE A 237 -34.59 -4.70 -8.48
CA PHE A 237 -33.73 -3.96 -9.42
C PHE A 237 -32.67 -4.82 -10.13
N SER A 238 -32.41 -6.05 -9.67
CA SER A 238 -31.52 -6.98 -10.39
C SER A 238 -32.10 -7.44 -11.73
N ASN A 239 -31.26 -7.41 -12.76
CA ASN A 239 -31.45 -8.07 -14.06
C ASN A 239 -31.02 -9.55 -14.05
N GLY A 240 -30.36 -10.04 -13.00
CA GLY A 240 -29.86 -11.41 -12.90
C GLY A 240 -30.94 -12.46 -12.63
N ALA A 241 -30.66 -13.72 -12.98
CA ALA A 241 -31.58 -14.83 -12.77
C ALA A 241 -31.91 -15.06 -11.27
N TRP A 242 -33.11 -15.58 -11.00
CA TRP A 242 -33.60 -15.84 -9.64
C TRP A 242 -33.41 -17.30 -9.23
N PRO A 243 -33.08 -17.58 -7.95
CA PRO A 243 -32.94 -16.63 -6.82
C PRO A 243 -31.54 -16.01 -6.71
N ARG A 244 -31.42 -14.69 -6.46
CA ARG A 244 -30.10 -14.03 -6.34
C ARG A 244 -29.20 -14.65 -5.26
N ILE A 245 -29.69 -14.85 -4.03
CA ILE A 245 -28.85 -15.36 -2.91
C ILE A 245 -28.19 -16.71 -3.25
N THR A 246 -28.95 -17.67 -3.79
CA THR A 246 -28.41 -18.97 -4.18
C THR A 246 -27.47 -18.87 -5.37
N ASN A 247 -27.79 -18.02 -6.35
CA ASN A 247 -26.91 -17.80 -7.49
C ASN A 247 -25.59 -17.12 -7.05
N THR A 248 -25.62 -16.17 -6.10
CA THR A 248 -24.41 -15.48 -5.61
C THR A 248 -23.52 -16.41 -4.77
N LEU A 249 -24.09 -17.33 -3.99
CA LEU A 249 -23.33 -18.43 -3.35
C LEU A 249 -22.66 -19.31 -4.41
N GLU A 250 -23.42 -19.71 -5.44
CA GLU A 250 -22.94 -20.56 -6.54
C GLU A 250 -21.97 -19.84 -7.51
N ILE A 251 -21.90 -18.50 -7.47
CA ILE A 251 -20.81 -17.71 -8.05
C ILE A 251 -19.60 -17.75 -7.11
N GLY A 252 -19.79 -17.47 -5.81
CA GLY A 252 -18.74 -17.45 -4.79
C GLY A 252 -17.89 -18.72 -4.77
N SER A 253 -18.53 -19.89 -4.84
CA SER A 253 -17.83 -21.18 -4.87
C SER A 253 -17.16 -21.53 -6.21
N ARG A 254 -17.27 -20.70 -7.25
CA ARG A 254 -16.70 -20.91 -8.59
C ARG A 254 -15.67 -19.83 -8.98
N ILE A 255 -15.74 -18.65 -8.37
CA ILE A 255 -14.68 -17.63 -8.54
C ILE A 255 -13.37 -18.05 -7.86
N THR A 256 -13.41 -18.96 -6.89
CA THR A 256 -12.23 -19.57 -6.25
C THR A 256 -11.43 -20.51 -7.17
N ASP A 257 -11.91 -20.79 -8.38
CA ASP A 257 -11.11 -21.46 -9.43
C ASP A 257 -10.10 -20.49 -10.12
N PHE A 258 -9.98 -19.23 -9.66
CA PHE A 258 -9.15 -18.18 -10.26
C PHE A 258 -8.32 -17.39 -9.23
N ASP A 259 -7.18 -16.84 -9.62
CA ASP A 259 -6.23 -16.16 -8.72
C ASP A 259 -6.62 -14.71 -8.41
N ILE A 260 -6.92 -13.89 -9.42
CA ILE A 260 -7.35 -12.50 -9.24
C ILE A 260 -8.77 -12.35 -9.80
N VAL A 261 -9.72 -11.95 -8.94
CA VAL A 261 -11.12 -11.83 -9.32
C VAL A 261 -11.62 -10.40 -9.13
N ASN A 262 -11.96 -9.73 -10.22
CA ASN A 262 -12.58 -8.41 -10.23
C ASN A 262 -14.09 -8.52 -10.46
N VAL A 263 -14.85 -8.10 -9.46
CA VAL A 263 -16.31 -8.18 -9.42
C VAL A 263 -16.93 -6.80 -9.63
N GLN A 264 -17.97 -6.73 -10.48
CA GLN A 264 -18.79 -5.55 -10.74
C GLN A 264 -20.24 -5.77 -10.26
N ALA A 265 -20.97 -4.69 -9.99
CA ALA A 265 -22.34 -4.69 -9.45
C ALA A 265 -22.60 -5.53 -8.18
N ASP A 266 -21.60 -5.84 -7.34
CA ASP A 266 -21.75 -6.53 -6.04
C ASP A 266 -22.29 -5.59 -4.94
N ILE A 267 -23.54 -5.18 -5.12
CA ILE A 267 -24.15 -4.05 -4.38
C ILE A 267 -24.79 -4.51 -3.07
N ALA A 268 -25.51 -5.64 -3.08
CA ALA A 268 -26.39 -6.06 -1.97
C ALA A 268 -26.25 -7.53 -1.52
N TYR A 269 -25.34 -8.30 -2.12
CA TYR A 269 -25.19 -9.74 -1.82
C TYR A 269 -23.76 -10.17 -1.42
N HIS A 270 -22.83 -9.23 -1.23
CA HIS A 270 -21.42 -9.50 -0.89
C HIS A 270 -21.21 -10.59 0.18
N PRO A 271 -21.88 -10.60 1.35
CA PRO A 271 -21.66 -11.65 2.36
C PRO A 271 -22.02 -13.08 1.92
N PHE A 272 -22.79 -13.22 0.83
CA PHE A 272 -23.07 -14.51 0.18
C PHE A 272 -22.06 -14.85 -0.91
N LEU A 273 -21.45 -13.84 -1.56
CA LEU A 273 -20.37 -14.01 -2.52
C LEU A 273 -19.10 -14.51 -1.81
N ILE A 274 -18.77 -13.88 -0.69
CA ILE A 274 -17.58 -14.21 0.12
C ILE A 274 -17.78 -15.33 1.15
N ALA A 275 -18.89 -16.07 1.08
CA ALA A 275 -19.21 -17.15 2.03
C ALA A 275 -18.35 -18.40 1.77
N ASP A 276 -18.30 -18.83 0.51
CA ASP A 276 -17.51 -19.99 0.05
C ASP A 276 -16.28 -19.57 -0.79
N ALA A 277 -16.15 -18.27 -1.11
CA ALA A 277 -14.99 -17.75 -1.85
C ALA A 277 -13.77 -17.57 -0.93
N ILE A 278 -12.89 -18.58 -0.90
CA ILE A 278 -11.68 -18.59 -0.08
C ILE A 278 -10.52 -17.98 -0.87
N PHE A 279 -9.98 -16.88 -0.35
CA PHE A 279 -8.85 -16.14 -0.91
C PHE A 279 -7.93 -15.67 0.23
N PRO A 280 -6.61 -15.56 -0.01
CA PRO A 280 -5.66 -14.89 0.87
C PRO A 280 -6.08 -13.48 1.26
N ASP A 281 -6.36 -12.61 0.27
CA ASP A 281 -6.79 -11.24 0.50
C ASP A 281 -7.94 -10.79 -0.42
N ARG A 282 -8.61 -9.69 -0.04
CA ARG A 282 -9.76 -9.10 -0.73
C ARG A 282 -10.08 -7.68 -0.26
N THR A 283 -10.52 -6.84 -1.18
CA THR A 283 -11.00 -5.50 -0.86
C THR A 283 -12.31 -5.55 -0.06
N ALA A 284 -12.40 -4.78 1.03
CA ALA A 284 -13.69 -4.53 1.67
C ALA A 284 -14.63 -3.68 0.77
N PRO A 285 -15.94 -3.95 0.75
CA PRO A 285 -16.93 -3.11 0.07
C PRO A 285 -16.91 -1.65 0.54
N SER A 286 -17.33 -0.73 -0.34
CA SER A 286 -17.45 0.69 0.01
C SER A 286 -18.45 0.91 1.15
N ALA A 287 -18.15 1.89 2.02
CA ALA A 287 -19.02 2.22 3.15
C ALA A 287 -20.33 2.87 2.67
N PRO A 288 -21.51 2.41 3.15
CA PRO A 288 -22.80 2.98 2.77
C PRO A 288 -22.91 4.49 3.03
N ALA A 289 -23.32 5.25 2.03
CA ALA A 289 -23.56 6.69 2.17
C ALA A 289 -24.94 6.96 2.79
N TRP A 290 -25.09 8.07 3.51
CA TRP A 290 -26.40 8.47 4.10
C TRP A 290 -27.48 8.72 3.04
N ALA A 291 -27.09 8.99 1.79
CA ALA A 291 -27.99 9.12 0.64
C ALA A 291 -28.10 7.82 -0.19
N TRP A 292 -27.19 6.86 -0.02
CA TRP A 292 -27.14 5.61 -0.77
C TRP A 292 -26.68 4.42 0.11
N PRO A 293 -27.61 3.58 0.60
CA PRO A 293 -27.36 2.68 1.73
C PRO A 293 -26.73 1.31 1.34
N VAL A 294 -26.06 1.21 0.19
CA VAL A 294 -25.42 -0.02 -0.34
C VAL A 294 -24.13 0.33 -1.10
N SER A 295 -23.30 -0.66 -1.44
CA SER A 295 -21.97 -0.41 -2.05
C SER A 295 -22.07 0.11 -3.49
N ASP A 296 -20.98 0.75 -3.95
CA ASP A 296 -20.64 1.00 -5.36
C ASP A 296 -20.67 -0.24 -6.28
N GLY A 297 -20.53 -1.44 -5.71
CA GLY A 297 -20.58 -2.72 -6.41
C GLY A 297 -19.23 -3.24 -6.92
N LEU A 298 -18.13 -2.53 -6.65
CA LEU A 298 -16.79 -2.89 -7.12
C LEU A 298 -15.99 -3.57 -6.02
N ASN A 299 -15.63 -4.84 -6.18
CA ASN A 299 -14.80 -5.58 -5.23
C ASN A 299 -13.75 -6.44 -5.96
N SER A 300 -12.59 -6.62 -5.36
CA SER A 300 -11.53 -7.50 -5.84
C SER A 300 -11.16 -8.54 -4.78
N LEU A 301 -10.92 -9.77 -5.21
CA LEU A 301 -10.37 -10.87 -4.39
C LEU A 301 -9.07 -11.34 -5.03
N SER A 302 -8.08 -11.75 -4.25
CA SER A 302 -6.77 -12.12 -4.79
C SER A 302 -6.07 -13.25 -4.03
N ALA A 303 -5.40 -14.10 -4.80
CA ALA A 303 -4.35 -15.03 -4.39
C ALA A 303 -3.15 -14.30 -3.75
N TYR A 304 -3.03 -12.99 -4.00
CA TYR A 304 -1.89 -12.16 -3.68
C TYR A 304 -2.28 -11.04 -2.71
N ASP A 305 -1.28 -10.42 -2.08
CA ASP A 305 -1.47 -9.22 -1.29
C ASP A 305 -2.04 -8.06 -2.11
N ILE A 306 -2.82 -7.18 -1.49
CA ILE A 306 -3.41 -5.97 -2.07
C ILE A 306 -2.94 -4.71 -1.30
N GLU A 307 -1.63 -4.40 -1.37
CA GLU A 307 -0.92 -3.19 -0.86
C GLU A 307 -1.80 -1.92 -0.73
N SER A 308 -2.63 -1.64 -1.74
CA SER A 308 -3.47 -0.43 -1.75
C SER A 308 -4.80 -0.61 -2.47
N LEU A 309 -5.79 0.19 -2.06
CA LEU A 309 -7.10 0.32 -2.69
C LEU A 309 -7.48 1.79 -2.86
N SER A 310 -7.80 2.20 -4.08
CA SER A 310 -8.44 3.49 -4.38
C SER A 310 -9.77 3.27 -5.10
N ARG A 311 -10.82 4.00 -4.69
CA ARG A 311 -12.17 3.93 -5.26
C ARG A 311 -12.52 5.26 -5.94
N GLN A 312 -12.88 5.24 -7.22
CA GLN A 312 -13.05 6.43 -8.06
C GLN A 312 -14.42 6.42 -8.77
N SER A 313 -15.37 7.23 -8.32
CA SER A 313 -16.68 7.36 -8.98
C SER A 313 -16.59 8.18 -10.28
N TRP A 314 -17.48 7.91 -11.25
CA TRP A 314 -17.52 8.68 -12.50
C TRP A 314 -18.00 10.11 -12.30
N THR A 315 -17.19 11.10 -12.72
CA THR A 315 -17.44 12.54 -12.48
C THR A 315 -18.74 13.04 -13.13
N ASN A 316 -19.06 12.52 -14.31
CA ASN A 316 -20.15 13.03 -15.17
C ASN A 316 -21.40 12.10 -15.21
N ARG A 317 -21.48 11.07 -14.35
CA ARG A 317 -22.65 10.19 -14.25
C ARG A 317 -23.69 10.79 -13.28
N PRO A 318 -24.92 11.11 -13.73
CA PRO A 318 -25.94 11.74 -12.88
C PRO A 318 -26.80 10.74 -12.09
N ASP A 319 -26.42 9.46 -12.04
CA ASP A 319 -27.21 8.42 -11.38
C ASP A 319 -27.01 8.44 -9.86
N LEU A 320 -28.12 8.54 -9.13
CA LEU A 320 -28.18 8.59 -7.67
C LEU A 320 -28.25 7.21 -7.00
N PHE A 321 -28.35 6.13 -7.80
CA PHE A 321 -28.58 4.75 -7.36
C PHE A 321 -27.43 3.80 -7.72
N ASN A 322 -26.69 4.04 -8.80
CA ASN A 322 -25.28 3.68 -8.84
C ASN A 322 -24.57 4.56 -9.88
N PRO A 323 -23.68 5.51 -9.48
CA PRO A 323 -22.95 6.33 -10.43
C PRO A 323 -21.93 5.51 -11.24
N GLY A 324 -21.57 4.30 -10.78
CA GLY A 324 -20.45 3.54 -11.29
C GLY A 324 -19.11 4.19 -10.99
N GLY A 325 -18.05 3.55 -11.47
CA GLY A 325 -16.69 4.06 -11.33
C GLY A 325 -15.65 3.03 -11.76
N PHE A 326 -14.49 3.15 -11.13
CA PHE A 326 -13.49 2.10 -11.11
C PHE A 326 -12.82 2.03 -9.74
N THR A 327 -12.31 0.85 -9.39
CA THR A 327 -11.30 0.73 -8.35
C THR A 327 -9.93 0.48 -8.96
N TYR A 328 -8.93 0.88 -8.21
CA TYR A 328 -7.52 0.62 -8.46
C TYR A 328 -6.99 -0.15 -7.25
N THR A 329 -6.23 -1.19 -7.53
CA THR A 329 -5.46 -1.95 -6.55
C THR A 329 -4.03 -2.12 -7.06
N ARG A 330 -3.08 -2.25 -6.14
CA ARG A 330 -1.75 -2.78 -6.46
C ARG A 330 -1.60 -4.11 -5.75
N GLN A 331 -1.08 -5.12 -6.45
CA GLN A 331 -1.05 -6.49 -5.94
C GLN A 331 0.33 -7.13 -6.13
N HIS A 332 0.89 -7.72 -5.06
CA HIS A 332 2.23 -8.32 -5.06
C HIS A 332 2.21 -9.78 -5.52
N ILE A 333 2.44 -9.98 -6.81
CA ILE A 333 2.51 -11.31 -7.45
C ILE A 333 3.79 -12.06 -7.00
N PRO A 334 3.95 -13.36 -7.35
CA PRO A 334 5.16 -14.13 -7.06
C PRO A 334 6.46 -13.40 -7.42
N GLY A 335 7.51 -13.59 -6.60
CA GLY A 335 8.73 -12.80 -6.69
C GLY A 335 8.65 -11.37 -6.13
N GLY A 336 7.54 -11.01 -5.46
CA GLY A 336 7.41 -9.80 -4.66
C GLY A 336 7.28 -8.48 -5.44
N SER A 337 7.41 -8.50 -6.76
CA SER A 337 7.07 -7.37 -7.62
C SER A 337 5.56 -7.24 -7.79
N SER A 338 5.06 -6.03 -8.08
CA SER A 338 3.61 -5.78 -8.13
C SER A 338 3.08 -5.53 -9.54
N VAL A 339 1.84 -5.96 -9.79
CA VAL A 339 1.01 -5.50 -10.90
C VAL A 339 -0.05 -4.51 -10.41
N ASP A 340 -0.32 -3.47 -11.21
CA ASP A 340 -1.36 -2.47 -10.93
C ASP A 340 -2.67 -2.91 -11.62
N VAL A 341 -3.70 -3.25 -10.84
CA VAL A 341 -4.95 -3.89 -11.29
C VAL A 341 -6.15 -2.97 -11.11
N TYR A 342 -6.91 -2.76 -12.19
CA TYR A 342 -8.11 -1.95 -12.24
C TYR A 342 -9.37 -2.78 -12.47
N ASN A 343 -10.46 -2.39 -11.79
CA ASN A 343 -11.79 -2.98 -11.89
C ASN A 343 -12.81 -1.89 -12.26
N VAL A 344 -13.49 -2.01 -13.40
CA VAL A 344 -14.30 -0.97 -14.03
C VAL A 344 -15.79 -1.34 -14.07
N ASP A 345 -16.69 -0.43 -13.69
CA ASP A 345 -18.14 -0.60 -13.80
C ASP A 345 -18.81 0.72 -14.24
N THR A 346 -19.47 0.69 -15.41
CA THR A 346 -20.31 1.79 -15.94
C THR A 346 -21.67 1.95 -15.25
N SER A 347 -22.12 0.92 -14.54
CA SER A 347 -23.42 0.70 -13.88
C SER A 347 -24.66 0.73 -14.78
N ALA A 348 -24.61 1.35 -15.96
CA ALA A 348 -25.48 1.05 -17.10
C ALA A 348 -24.91 1.62 -18.41
N GLY A 349 -24.85 0.79 -19.46
CA GLY A 349 -24.53 1.22 -20.82
C GLY A 349 -23.06 1.64 -21.02
N SER A 350 -22.72 1.99 -22.26
CA SER A 350 -21.34 2.25 -22.68
C SER A 350 -20.61 3.32 -21.87
N MET A 351 -19.30 3.15 -21.66
CA MET A 351 -18.42 4.24 -21.22
C MET A 351 -18.50 5.45 -22.16
N THR A 352 -18.40 6.65 -21.59
CA THR A 352 -18.29 7.91 -22.34
C THR A 352 -16.82 8.32 -22.58
N ASN A 353 -16.58 9.27 -23.48
CA ASN A 353 -15.26 9.86 -23.70
C ASN A 353 -14.68 10.49 -22.41
N ASP A 354 -15.53 11.11 -21.59
CA ASP A 354 -15.11 11.77 -20.35
C ASP A 354 -14.69 10.74 -19.28
N GLU A 355 -15.40 9.61 -19.20
CA GLU A 355 -15.07 8.49 -18.31
C GLU A 355 -13.76 7.80 -18.73
N ILE A 356 -13.56 7.61 -20.04
CA ILE A 356 -12.29 7.09 -20.59
C ILE A 356 -11.14 8.07 -20.36
N ALA A 357 -11.39 9.39 -20.48
CA ALA A 357 -10.40 10.41 -20.13
C ALA A 357 -10.07 10.40 -18.62
N GLN A 358 -11.08 10.25 -17.75
CA GLN A 358 -10.88 10.12 -16.30
C GLN A 358 -10.04 8.89 -15.95
N LEU A 359 -10.40 7.71 -16.48
CA LEU A 359 -9.66 6.46 -16.26
C LEU A 359 -8.23 6.54 -16.80
N SER A 360 -8.04 7.03 -18.03
CA SER A 360 -6.72 7.15 -18.66
C SER A 360 -5.82 8.15 -17.92
N THR A 361 -6.39 9.26 -17.44
CA THR A 361 -5.67 10.23 -16.59
C THR A 361 -5.22 9.59 -15.28
N PHE A 362 -6.07 8.76 -14.67
CA PHE A 362 -5.71 8.04 -13.45
C PHE A 362 -4.64 6.95 -13.69
N ILE A 363 -4.74 6.17 -14.77
CA ILE A 363 -3.73 5.17 -15.15
C ILE A 363 -2.36 5.84 -15.39
N GLY A 364 -2.34 6.92 -16.18
CA GLY A 364 -1.14 7.70 -16.45
C GLY A 364 -0.55 8.35 -15.19
N ALA A 365 -1.37 8.62 -14.17
CA ALA A 365 -0.92 9.20 -12.91
C ALA A 365 -0.41 8.19 -11.87
N ASN A 366 -0.91 6.95 -11.85
CA ASN A 366 -0.63 6.01 -10.76
C ASN A 366 0.23 4.80 -11.17
N SER A 367 0.19 4.41 -12.45
CA SER A 367 0.83 3.19 -12.97
C SER A 367 1.89 3.46 -14.04
N LEU A 368 2.52 4.63 -13.99
CA LEU A 368 3.53 5.05 -14.95
C LEU A 368 4.75 4.11 -14.91
N GLY A 369 5.00 3.43 -16.03
CA GLY A 369 6.07 2.44 -16.21
C GLY A 369 5.87 1.07 -15.56
N ARG A 370 4.82 0.88 -14.75
CA ARG A 370 4.48 -0.40 -14.09
C ARG A 370 3.67 -1.31 -15.02
N ALA A 371 3.68 -2.62 -14.81
CA ALA A 371 2.74 -3.52 -15.48
C ALA A 371 1.31 -3.22 -15.02
N VAL A 372 0.34 -3.32 -15.93
CA VAL A 372 -1.06 -2.95 -15.68
C VAL A 372 -2.01 -4.00 -16.24
N ILE A 373 -3.08 -4.29 -15.49
CA ILE A 373 -4.25 -5.04 -15.94
C ILE A 373 -5.49 -4.16 -15.68
N VAL A 374 -6.37 -4.00 -16.67
CA VAL A 374 -7.64 -3.28 -16.54
C VAL A 374 -8.77 -4.20 -16.97
N THR A 375 -9.63 -4.57 -16.04
CA THR A 375 -10.80 -5.41 -16.30
C THR A 375 -12.09 -4.69 -15.95
N GLY A 376 -13.22 -5.19 -16.45
CA GLY A 376 -14.55 -4.78 -16.00
C GLY A 376 -15.58 -4.66 -17.10
N ASP A 377 -16.77 -4.17 -16.75
CA ASP A 377 -17.88 -3.92 -17.67
C ASP A 377 -17.76 -2.52 -18.27
N PHE A 378 -17.13 -2.43 -19.45
CA PHE A 378 -16.98 -1.21 -20.23
C PHE A 378 -18.30 -0.79 -20.92
N GLY A 379 -19.33 -1.64 -20.89
CA GLY A 379 -20.60 -1.42 -21.56
C GLY A 379 -20.49 -1.31 -23.10
N GLN A 380 -19.38 -1.73 -23.72
CA GLN A 380 -19.08 -1.54 -25.15
C GLN A 380 -18.62 -2.83 -25.84
N LEU A 381 -18.93 -2.92 -27.14
CA LEU A 381 -18.39 -3.88 -28.09
C LEU A 381 -17.49 -3.15 -29.10
N TYR A 382 -16.43 -3.77 -29.61
CA TYR A 382 -15.68 -3.32 -30.78
C TYR A 382 -16.57 -3.24 -32.03
N SER A 383 -17.61 -4.07 -32.09
CA SER A 383 -18.68 -4.02 -33.09
C SER A 383 -19.76 -2.93 -32.85
N ASP A 384 -19.76 -2.21 -31.72
CA ASP A 384 -20.67 -1.07 -31.51
C ASP A 384 -20.19 0.17 -32.32
N PRO A 385 -21.04 0.80 -33.15
CA PRO A 385 -20.65 1.96 -33.95
C PRO A 385 -20.25 3.16 -33.09
N GLY A 386 -18.97 3.56 -33.19
CA GLY A 386 -18.43 4.67 -32.41
C GLY A 386 -17.90 4.29 -31.01
N GLN A 387 -17.66 2.99 -30.77
CA GLN A 387 -16.88 2.51 -29.64
C GLN A 387 -15.53 3.22 -29.49
N THR A 388 -15.04 3.21 -28.26
CA THR A 388 -13.84 3.95 -27.84
C THR A 388 -12.79 3.05 -27.17
N LEU A 389 -13.04 1.74 -27.09
CA LEU A 389 -12.11 0.71 -26.59
C LEU A 389 -10.76 0.76 -27.32
N SER A 390 -10.76 0.85 -28.66
CA SER A 390 -9.54 0.94 -29.45
C SER A 390 -8.71 2.20 -29.14
N ALA A 391 -9.39 3.31 -28.82
CA ALA A 391 -8.74 4.56 -28.47
C ALA A 391 -8.23 4.55 -27.02
N PHE A 392 -8.99 3.98 -26.08
CA PHE A 392 -8.57 3.74 -24.71
C PHE A 392 -7.31 2.88 -24.64
N ALA A 393 -7.30 1.75 -25.36
CA ALA A 393 -6.15 0.85 -25.43
C ALA A 393 -4.90 1.57 -25.94
N ALA A 394 -5.01 2.24 -27.10
CA ALA A 394 -3.90 3.00 -27.70
C ALA A 394 -3.40 4.16 -26.83
N THR A 395 -4.29 4.82 -26.06
CA THR A 395 -3.92 5.95 -25.18
C THR A 395 -3.10 5.50 -23.98
N ASN A 396 -3.36 4.29 -23.46
CA ASN A 396 -2.74 3.76 -22.24
C ASN A 396 -1.63 2.72 -22.51
N GLY A 397 -1.33 2.46 -23.78
CA GLY A 397 -0.36 1.42 -24.20
C GLY A 397 -0.82 -0.01 -23.93
N LEU A 398 -2.14 -0.24 -23.84
CA LEU A 398 -2.74 -1.52 -23.48
C LEU A 398 -3.06 -2.39 -24.71
N THR A 399 -3.03 -3.70 -24.51
CA THR A 399 -3.55 -4.73 -25.43
C THR A 399 -4.80 -5.35 -24.81
N ASP A 400 -5.87 -5.56 -25.59
CA ASP A 400 -7.02 -6.38 -25.17
C ASP A 400 -6.69 -7.86 -25.43
N ALA A 401 -6.79 -8.69 -24.39
CA ALA A 401 -6.39 -10.10 -24.45
C ALA A 401 -7.28 -10.94 -25.38
N TRP A 402 -8.58 -10.63 -25.48
CA TRP A 402 -9.51 -11.27 -26.41
C TRP A 402 -9.16 -10.92 -27.86
N VAL A 403 -8.91 -9.63 -28.13
CA VAL A 403 -8.48 -9.17 -29.46
C VAL A 403 -7.14 -9.81 -29.85
N GLN A 404 -6.22 -9.98 -28.90
CA GLN A 404 -4.92 -10.61 -29.14
C GLN A 404 -5.05 -12.09 -29.50
N LEU A 405 -5.80 -12.87 -28.71
CA LEU A 405 -5.85 -14.32 -28.82
C LEU A 405 -6.84 -14.81 -29.88
N GLU A 406 -8.07 -14.28 -29.88
CA GLU A 406 -9.13 -14.71 -30.83
C GLU A 406 -9.04 -14.01 -32.20
N TYR A 407 -8.50 -12.78 -32.24
CA TYR A 407 -8.43 -11.95 -33.45
C TYR A 407 -7.01 -11.54 -33.86
N GLY A 408 -5.98 -12.17 -33.28
CA GLY A 408 -4.58 -12.00 -33.69
C GLY A 408 -4.03 -10.58 -33.50
N GLY A 409 -4.58 -9.81 -32.56
CA GLY A 409 -4.20 -8.43 -32.26
C GLY A 409 -4.89 -7.36 -33.12
N ILE A 410 -5.81 -7.74 -34.00
CA ILE A 410 -6.55 -6.80 -34.86
C ILE A 410 -7.98 -6.67 -34.37
N ALA A 411 -8.34 -5.51 -33.82
CA ALA A 411 -9.68 -5.26 -33.29
C ALA A 411 -10.77 -5.47 -34.37
N PRO A 412 -11.75 -6.38 -34.16
CA PRO A 412 -12.73 -6.72 -35.17
C PRO A 412 -13.82 -5.65 -35.32
N THR A 413 -14.35 -5.49 -36.54
CA THR A 413 -15.43 -4.54 -36.86
C THR A 413 -16.83 -5.12 -36.72
N ASP A 414 -16.95 -6.45 -36.74
CA ASP A 414 -18.19 -7.19 -36.96
C ASP A 414 -18.14 -8.59 -36.31
N ALA A 415 -17.56 -8.66 -35.11
CA ALA A 415 -17.49 -9.88 -34.31
C ALA A 415 -18.88 -10.43 -33.92
N ALA A 416 -18.94 -11.74 -33.65
CA ALA A 416 -20.20 -12.41 -33.35
C ALA A 416 -20.61 -12.17 -31.88
N THR A 417 -21.74 -11.52 -31.65
CA THR A 417 -22.33 -11.32 -30.30
C THR A 417 -23.08 -12.55 -29.78
N CYS A 418 -22.46 -13.72 -29.94
CA CYS A 418 -22.98 -14.99 -29.45
C CYS A 418 -22.74 -15.15 -27.93
N ALA A 419 -23.21 -16.25 -27.35
CA ALA A 419 -23.29 -16.37 -25.89
C ALA A 419 -22.06 -17.01 -25.21
N TYR A 420 -21.45 -18.05 -25.80
CA TYR A 420 -20.69 -19.06 -25.04
C TYR A 420 -19.42 -19.60 -25.72
N ASP A 421 -19.11 -19.12 -26.92
CA ASP A 421 -17.84 -19.41 -27.61
C ASP A 421 -16.82 -18.34 -27.17
N ASP A 422 -15.53 -18.66 -27.17
CA ASP A 422 -14.48 -17.72 -26.79
C ASP A 422 -14.34 -16.60 -27.84
N SER A 423 -14.62 -16.94 -29.10
CA SER A 423 -14.75 -15.97 -30.20
C SER A 423 -15.99 -15.06 -30.10
N CYS A 424 -16.89 -15.25 -29.13
CA CYS A 424 -18.08 -14.43 -28.96
C CYS A 424 -17.79 -13.11 -28.24
N GLU A 425 -18.14 -11.98 -28.85
CA GLU A 425 -17.89 -10.67 -28.25
C GLU A 425 -18.82 -10.35 -27.06
N GLN A 426 -18.23 -10.14 -25.88
CA GLN A 426 -18.89 -9.64 -24.67
C GLN A 426 -18.49 -8.17 -24.35
N ARG A 427 -19.19 -7.53 -23.40
CA ARG A 427 -18.96 -6.13 -22.95
C ARG A 427 -17.96 -6.02 -21.81
N ASP A 428 -17.87 -7.07 -20.99
CA ASP A 428 -16.81 -7.29 -20.03
C ASP A 428 -15.48 -7.49 -20.79
N LYS A 429 -14.45 -6.68 -20.51
CA LYS A 429 -13.13 -6.72 -21.20
C LYS A 429 -11.98 -6.96 -20.23
N ILE A 430 -10.86 -7.49 -20.73
CA ILE A 430 -9.59 -7.62 -20.02
C ILE A 430 -8.47 -7.03 -20.90
N PHE A 431 -8.02 -5.84 -20.52
CA PHE A 431 -6.86 -5.17 -21.09
C PHE A 431 -5.62 -5.39 -20.22
N TYR A 432 -4.43 -5.41 -20.82
CA TYR A 432 -3.18 -5.51 -20.08
C TYR A 432 -2.01 -4.82 -20.80
N ARG A 433 -0.89 -4.60 -20.09
CA ARG A 433 0.44 -4.36 -20.66
C ARG A 433 1.55 -4.75 -19.68
N ASP A 434 2.73 -5.06 -20.20
CA ASP A 434 3.93 -5.22 -19.38
C ASP A 434 4.41 -3.88 -18.79
N ALA A 435 5.36 -3.97 -17.86
CA ALA A 435 6.09 -2.82 -17.36
C ALA A 435 6.96 -2.25 -18.49
N ALA A 436 7.00 -0.92 -18.58
CA ALA A 436 7.61 -0.20 -19.69
C ALA A 436 8.58 0.87 -19.16
N PRO A 437 9.75 1.06 -19.80
CA PRO A 437 10.69 2.08 -19.37
C PRO A 437 10.18 3.49 -19.68
N LEU A 438 10.39 4.42 -18.75
CA LEU A 438 9.97 5.83 -18.92
C LEU A 438 10.76 6.52 -20.03
N ILE A 439 12.01 6.10 -20.24
CA ILE A 439 12.93 6.55 -21.27
C ILE A 439 13.54 5.28 -21.90
N PRO A 440 13.61 5.12 -23.24
CA PRO A 440 14.12 3.90 -23.87
C PRO A 440 15.61 3.53 -23.61
N SER A 441 16.34 4.33 -22.83
CA SER A 441 17.70 4.05 -22.36
C SER A 441 17.76 3.37 -21.00
N ASP A 442 16.64 3.36 -20.27
CA ASP A 442 16.57 3.08 -18.83
C ASP A 442 15.75 1.78 -18.61
N PRO A 443 15.93 1.07 -17.48
CA PRO A 443 15.05 -0.05 -17.13
C PRO A 443 13.63 0.41 -16.78
N ALA A 444 12.68 -0.52 -16.79
CA ALA A 444 11.31 -0.26 -16.34
C ALA A 444 11.24 -0.05 -14.81
N THR A 445 10.22 0.68 -14.33
CA THR A 445 10.03 0.96 -12.90
C THR A 445 9.43 -0.22 -12.11
N SER A 446 9.13 -1.30 -12.81
CA SER A 446 8.79 -2.63 -12.29
C SER A 446 9.39 -3.66 -13.27
N PRO A 447 9.92 -4.81 -12.82
CA PRO A 447 10.42 -5.86 -13.71
C PRO A 447 9.30 -6.73 -14.32
N VAL A 448 8.04 -6.51 -13.95
CA VAL A 448 6.91 -7.38 -14.33
C VAL A 448 6.67 -7.37 -15.84
N ARG A 449 6.86 -8.52 -16.47
CA ARG A 449 6.43 -8.82 -17.84
C ARG A 449 5.15 -9.66 -17.79
N LEU A 450 4.21 -9.38 -18.69
CA LEU A 450 2.94 -10.09 -18.80
C LEU A 450 2.72 -10.53 -20.26
N GLN A 451 2.14 -11.71 -20.45
CA GLN A 451 1.67 -12.21 -21.72
C GLN A 451 0.34 -12.95 -21.51
N ALA A 452 -0.72 -12.60 -22.25
CA ALA A 452 -1.93 -13.42 -22.27
C ALA A 452 -1.63 -14.76 -22.98
N VAL A 453 -1.98 -15.88 -22.34
CA VAL A 453 -1.72 -17.25 -22.82
C VAL A 453 -3.01 -17.91 -23.28
N THR A 454 -4.09 -17.76 -22.53
CA THR A 454 -5.45 -18.21 -22.89
C THR A 454 -6.49 -17.16 -22.49
N TYR A 455 -7.60 -17.12 -23.22
CA TYR A 455 -8.82 -16.37 -22.89
C TYR A 455 -9.98 -17.37 -22.85
N THR A 456 -10.92 -17.20 -21.93
CA THR A 456 -12.12 -18.05 -21.84
C THR A 456 -13.38 -17.23 -21.59
N ASN A 457 -14.45 -17.54 -22.33
CA ASN A 457 -15.81 -17.08 -22.05
C ASN A 457 -16.47 -18.03 -21.05
N GLU A 458 -16.22 -17.79 -19.76
CA GLU A 458 -16.65 -18.63 -18.63
C GLU A 458 -18.17 -18.74 -18.45
N GLY A 459 -18.99 -18.11 -19.30
CA GLY A 459 -20.44 -18.21 -19.26
C GLY A 459 -21.00 -19.65 -19.25
N MET A 460 -20.32 -20.60 -19.88
CA MET A 460 -20.70 -22.03 -19.78
C MET A 460 -20.50 -22.61 -18.38
N ASN A 461 -19.45 -22.16 -17.68
CA ASN A 461 -19.04 -22.57 -16.35
C ASN A 461 -19.78 -21.82 -15.25
N PHE A 462 -20.48 -20.72 -15.55
CA PHE A 462 -21.27 -19.93 -14.59
C PHE A 462 -22.79 -20.01 -14.84
N ARG A 463 -23.30 -21.24 -14.95
CA ARG A 463 -24.76 -21.55 -14.99
C ARG A 463 -25.22 -22.41 -13.81
N ASN A 464 -26.44 -22.17 -13.36
CA ASN A 464 -27.09 -22.93 -12.30
C ASN A 464 -27.55 -24.32 -12.77
N GLY A 465 -28.04 -25.15 -11.84
CA GLY A 465 -28.55 -26.50 -12.12
C GLY A 465 -29.75 -26.61 -13.09
N ASN A 466 -30.37 -25.49 -13.49
CA ASN A 466 -31.41 -25.45 -14.54
C ASN A 466 -30.83 -25.07 -15.92
N GLY A 467 -29.53 -24.83 -16.04
CA GLY A 467 -28.86 -24.38 -17.26
C GLY A 467 -29.03 -22.89 -17.56
N GLN A 468 -29.37 -22.07 -16.56
CA GLN A 468 -29.53 -20.61 -16.68
C GLN A 468 -28.27 -19.90 -16.15
N ASP A 469 -27.87 -18.81 -16.80
CA ASP A 469 -26.73 -17.97 -16.38
C ASP A 469 -26.93 -17.46 -14.94
N LEU A 470 -25.85 -17.48 -14.13
CA LEU A 470 -25.89 -17.08 -12.73
C LEU A 470 -26.05 -15.56 -12.54
N ALA A 471 -25.68 -14.77 -13.55
CA ALA A 471 -25.86 -13.31 -13.64
C ALA A 471 -26.40 -12.93 -15.04
N ALA A 472 -26.54 -11.64 -15.34
CA ALA A 472 -26.95 -11.17 -16.66
C ALA A 472 -25.77 -11.10 -17.66
N SER A 473 -24.58 -10.72 -17.18
CA SER A 473 -23.31 -10.83 -17.92
C SER A 473 -22.73 -12.25 -17.79
N ARG A 474 -21.71 -12.54 -18.61
CA ARG A 474 -20.93 -13.78 -18.53
C ARG A 474 -19.51 -13.45 -18.13
N PRO A 475 -18.94 -14.13 -17.11
CA PRO A 475 -17.57 -13.87 -16.71
C PRO A 475 -16.61 -14.17 -17.85
N GLN A 476 -15.57 -13.36 -17.98
CA GLN A 476 -14.47 -13.60 -18.93
C GLN A 476 -13.18 -13.81 -18.12
N SER A 477 -12.36 -14.78 -18.51
CA SER A 477 -11.08 -15.09 -17.85
C SER A 477 -9.90 -14.97 -18.81
N VAL A 478 -8.72 -14.66 -18.26
CA VAL A 478 -7.43 -14.73 -18.95
C VAL A 478 -6.41 -15.41 -18.05
N THR A 479 -5.63 -16.33 -18.61
CA THR A 479 -4.39 -16.80 -17.99
C THR A 479 -3.25 -15.93 -18.49
N PHE A 480 -2.54 -15.28 -17.57
CA PHE A 480 -1.33 -14.51 -17.85
C PHE A 480 -0.10 -15.31 -17.46
N GLY A 481 0.75 -15.59 -18.44
CA GLY A 481 2.14 -15.95 -18.17
C GLY A 481 2.90 -14.69 -17.77
N TYR A 482 3.71 -14.77 -16.71
CA TYR A 482 4.50 -13.66 -16.21
C TYR A 482 5.99 -14.01 -16.11
N SER A 483 6.83 -12.98 -16.14
CA SER A 483 8.19 -13.06 -15.63
C SER A 483 8.51 -11.83 -14.77
N VAL A 484 9.30 -12.03 -13.71
CA VAL A 484 9.86 -10.96 -12.88
C VAL A 484 11.32 -11.28 -12.56
N ASP A 485 12.20 -10.30 -12.69
CA ASP A 485 13.61 -10.43 -12.31
C ASP A 485 13.74 -10.89 -10.84
N THR A 486 14.45 -11.98 -10.56
CA THR A 486 14.81 -12.39 -9.17
C THR A 486 15.67 -11.35 -8.48
N ILE A 487 16.43 -10.58 -9.28
CA ILE A 487 17.37 -9.53 -8.84
C ILE A 487 16.60 -8.22 -8.56
N GLY A 488 15.44 -8.35 -7.91
CA GLY A 488 14.86 -7.32 -7.06
C GLY A 488 15.54 -7.30 -5.67
N PRO A 489 15.11 -6.40 -4.77
CA PRO A 489 15.74 -6.16 -3.47
C PRO A 489 15.54 -7.28 -2.42
N MET A 490 15.28 -8.53 -2.84
CA MET A 490 14.99 -9.68 -1.96
C MET A 490 16.09 -10.74 -1.93
N ASN A 491 16.98 -10.75 -2.93
CA ASN A 491 18.15 -11.65 -2.98
C ASN A 491 19.49 -10.91 -2.74
N VAL A 492 19.42 -9.64 -2.36
CA VAL A 492 20.57 -8.88 -1.82
C VAL A 492 20.41 -8.89 -0.31
N ASP A 493 21.48 -9.20 0.44
CA ASP A 493 21.46 -8.99 1.90
C ASP A 493 21.33 -7.48 2.16
N LEU A 494 20.15 -7.05 2.60
CA LEU A 494 19.86 -5.65 2.89
C LEU A 494 20.72 -5.13 4.06
N SER A 495 21.31 -6.00 4.87
CA SER A 495 22.30 -5.61 5.88
C SER A 495 23.71 -5.42 5.30
N ASN A 496 24.01 -5.90 4.09
CA ASN A 496 25.35 -5.86 3.45
C ASN A 496 25.35 -5.38 1.98
N TRP A 497 24.29 -4.69 1.52
CA TRP A 497 24.09 -4.42 0.09
C TRP A 497 25.16 -3.52 -0.57
N MET A 498 25.83 -2.63 0.17
CA MET A 498 26.95 -1.85 -0.38
C MET A 498 28.23 -2.70 -0.52
N ALA A 499 28.43 -3.69 0.36
CA ALA A 499 29.52 -4.66 0.28
C ALA A 499 29.37 -5.64 -0.89
N ASP A 500 28.15 -6.11 -1.14
CA ASP A 500 27.84 -7.17 -2.11
C ASP A 500 27.73 -6.67 -3.56
N LEU A 501 27.61 -5.36 -3.76
CA LEU A 501 27.59 -4.71 -5.07
C LEU A 501 28.92 -3.98 -5.36
N PRO A 502 30.01 -4.69 -5.71
CA PRO A 502 31.35 -4.10 -5.87
C PRO A 502 31.45 -3.05 -6.98
N ALA A 503 30.48 -2.98 -7.90
CA ALA A 503 30.36 -1.88 -8.88
C ALA A 503 30.15 -0.51 -8.20
N LEU A 504 29.52 -0.46 -7.02
CA LEU A 504 29.33 0.76 -6.24
C LEU A 504 30.64 1.24 -5.60
N SER A 505 31.62 0.34 -5.39
CA SER A 505 32.85 0.64 -4.65
C SER A 505 33.68 1.79 -5.23
N THR A 506 33.56 2.03 -6.54
CA THR A 506 34.27 3.09 -7.28
C THR A 506 33.41 4.32 -7.59
N LEU A 507 32.14 4.34 -7.20
CA LEU A 507 31.28 5.51 -7.35
C LEU A 507 31.56 6.51 -6.22
N PRO A 508 31.70 7.82 -6.53
CA PRO A 508 31.69 8.86 -5.50
C PRO A 508 30.41 8.81 -4.67
N LEU A 509 30.47 9.18 -3.39
CA LEU A 509 29.32 9.26 -2.48
C LEU A 509 28.18 10.12 -3.05
N THR A 510 28.50 11.14 -3.86
CA THR A 510 27.46 11.93 -4.55
C THR A 510 26.74 11.19 -5.67
N LEU A 511 27.28 10.10 -6.22
CA LEU A 511 26.66 9.31 -7.31
C LEU A 511 26.01 8.00 -6.81
N LEU A 512 26.08 7.70 -5.52
CA LEU A 512 25.38 6.56 -4.94
C LEU A 512 23.88 6.87 -4.77
N PRO A 513 22.96 5.96 -5.17
CA PRO A 513 21.57 6.01 -4.74
C PRO A 513 21.48 5.48 -3.30
N ILE A 514 21.34 6.38 -2.31
CA ILE A 514 21.28 6.03 -0.89
C ILE A 514 19.81 6.07 -0.43
N PRO A 515 19.20 4.93 -0.03
CA PRO A 515 17.85 4.90 0.54
C PRO A 515 17.87 5.49 1.96
N GLY A 516 16.82 6.23 2.30
CA GLY A 516 16.76 7.01 3.52
C GLY A 516 15.35 7.13 4.11
N THR A 517 15.29 7.20 5.44
CA THR A 517 14.06 7.49 6.19
C THR A 517 13.97 8.96 6.60
N HIS A 518 12.76 9.44 6.86
CA HIS A 518 12.45 10.81 7.27
C HIS A 518 11.86 10.79 8.68
N ASP A 519 12.32 11.68 9.57
CA ASP A 519 12.10 11.57 11.02
C ASP A 519 12.39 10.14 11.51
N SER A 520 13.59 9.63 11.16
CA SER A 520 14.01 8.24 11.38
C SER A 520 13.91 7.81 12.84
N GLY A 521 14.07 8.77 13.75
CA GLY A 521 13.96 8.60 15.19
C GLY A 521 12.53 8.52 15.76
N SER A 522 11.48 8.57 14.93
CA SER A 522 10.08 8.72 15.40
C SER A 522 9.42 7.44 15.93
N TYR A 523 10.10 6.29 15.90
CA TYR A 523 9.54 4.99 16.27
C TYR A 523 9.04 4.89 17.72
N GLY A 524 9.69 5.57 18.67
CA GLY A 524 9.24 5.68 20.06
C GLY A 524 8.02 6.56 20.30
N ILE A 525 7.54 7.32 19.30
CA ILE A 525 6.39 8.22 19.47
C ILE A 525 5.10 7.43 19.69
N THR A 526 4.35 7.81 20.71
CA THR A 526 3.02 7.26 20.99
C THR A 526 2.04 8.38 21.36
N PRO A 527 0.71 8.12 21.34
CA PRO A 527 -0.29 9.06 21.89
C PRO A 527 -0.10 9.44 23.37
N ARG A 528 0.82 8.77 24.10
CA ARG A 528 1.18 9.09 25.49
C ARG A 528 2.44 9.95 25.61
N SER A 529 3.24 10.08 24.55
CA SER A 529 4.49 10.84 24.55
C SER A 529 4.28 12.27 25.09
N PRO A 530 5.23 12.82 25.86
CA PRO A 530 5.24 14.25 26.15
C PRO A 530 5.44 15.07 24.88
N TRP A 531 4.99 16.33 24.90
CA TRP A 531 5.34 17.28 23.84
C TRP A 531 6.83 17.62 23.90
N ALA A 532 7.51 17.56 22.76
CA ALA A 532 8.84 18.14 22.61
C ALA A 532 8.76 19.68 22.63
N LEU A 533 9.86 20.37 22.94
CA LEU A 533 9.95 21.85 22.90
C LEU A 533 9.62 22.42 21.51
N THR A 534 9.82 21.66 20.43
CA THR A 534 9.39 21.94 19.06
C THR A 534 7.87 21.89 18.90
N GLY A 535 7.22 20.82 19.36
CA GLY A 535 5.77 20.68 19.31
C GLY A 535 5.02 21.73 20.12
N LYS A 536 5.59 22.15 21.26
CA LYS A 536 5.06 23.28 22.07
C LYS A 536 5.02 24.59 21.26
N ASP A 537 6.04 24.86 20.43
CA ASP A 537 6.05 26.03 19.53
C ASP A 537 5.08 25.88 18.35
N GLN A 538 5.00 24.68 17.75
CA GLN A 538 4.20 24.40 16.55
C GLN A 538 2.69 24.37 16.83
N PHE A 539 2.27 23.65 17.86
CA PHE A 539 0.87 23.46 18.24
C PHE A 539 0.38 24.53 19.24
N GLY A 540 1.29 25.28 19.88
CA GLY A 540 0.99 26.45 20.69
C GLY A 540 -0.01 26.18 21.82
N SER A 541 -1.09 26.96 21.88
CA SER A 541 -2.11 26.81 22.93
C SER A 541 -2.86 25.47 22.93
N LEU A 542 -2.72 24.64 21.88
CA LEU A 542 -3.20 23.26 21.90
C LEU A 542 -2.38 22.39 22.87
N THR A 543 -1.10 22.69 23.09
CA THR A 543 -0.26 22.04 24.12
C THR A 543 -0.44 22.65 25.52
N GLU A 544 -1.32 23.66 25.67
CA GLU A 544 -1.71 24.27 26.95
C GLU A 544 -3.13 23.87 27.39
N LEU A 545 -3.88 23.12 26.58
CA LEU A 545 -5.22 22.64 26.92
C LEU A 545 -5.20 21.77 28.19
N PRO A 546 -6.31 21.69 28.96
CA PRO A 546 -6.42 20.75 30.08
C PRO A 546 -6.02 19.33 29.67
N GLY A 547 -5.19 18.65 30.46
CA GLY A 547 -4.53 17.39 30.06
C GLY A 547 -5.46 16.34 29.45
N LEU A 548 -6.69 16.21 29.97
CA LEU A 548 -7.73 15.34 29.41
C LEU A 548 -8.00 15.58 27.91
N LEU A 549 -7.98 16.84 27.44
CA LEU A 549 -8.12 17.15 26.01
C LEU A 549 -6.83 16.89 25.23
N GLN A 550 -5.65 17.08 25.83
CA GLN A 550 -4.39 16.73 25.16
C GLN A 550 -4.28 15.21 24.94
N ASP A 551 -4.47 14.45 26.02
CA ASP A 551 -4.26 12.99 26.06
C ASP A 551 -5.42 12.18 25.44
N LEU A 552 -6.59 12.80 25.19
CA LEU A 552 -7.70 12.19 24.43
C LEU A 552 -7.84 12.68 22.98
N ILE A 553 -7.32 13.86 22.61
CA ILE A 553 -7.60 14.48 21.30
C ILE A 553 -6.32 14.90 20.58
N VAL A 554 -5.53 15.79 21.19
CA VAL A 554 -4.44 16.45 20.46
C VAL A 554 -3.24 15.51 20.26
N LYS A 555 -2.81 14.76 21.28
CA LYS A 555 -1.68 13.83 21.17
C LYS A 555 -1.96 12.59 20.30
N PRO A 556 -3.15 11.95 20.32
CA PRO A 556 -3.47 10.91 19.35
C PRO A 556 -3.31 11.36 17.89
N ILE A 557 -3.77 12.57 17.56
CA ILE A 557 -3.60 13.15 16.22
C ILE A 557 -2.12 13.47 15.96
N ALA A 558 -1.44 14.18 16.88
CA ALA A 558 -0.04 14.55 16.71
C ALA A 558 0.92 13.34 16.66
N ALA A 559 0.58 12.22 17.31
CA ALA A 559 1.33 10.96 17.17
C ALA A 559 1.08 10.30 15.80
N GLY A 560 -0.14 10.33 15.28
CA GLY A 560 -0.46 9.87 13.92
C GLY A 560 0.06 10.78 12.80
N TRP A 561 0.49 12.00 13.12
CA TRP A 561 1.19 12.91 12.19
C TRP A 561 2.72 12.87 12.38
N GLY A 562 3.20 12.63 13.60
CA GLY A 562 4.61 12.68 13.96
C GLY A 562 5.37 11.35 13.92
N LYS A 563 4.67 10.19 13.98
CA LYS A 563 5.31 8.88 13.80
C LYS A 563 5.35 8.52 12.31
N THR A 564 6.55 8.51 11.75
CA THR A 564 6.84 8.20 10.33
C THR A 564 7.54 6.85 10.14
N GLN A 565 8.22 6.33 11.18
CA GLN A 565 8.86 5.02 11.19
C GLN A 565 8.25 4.13 12.27
N SER A 566 8.12 2.83 12.02
CA SER A 566 7.65 1.84 13.00
C SER A 566 8.79 1.15 13.75
N LYS A 567 9.87 0.85 13.01
CA LYS A 567 11.08 0.12 13.40
C LYS A 567 12.15 1.00 14.05
N ASP A 568 13.03 0.43 14.88
CA ASP A 568 14.20 1.13 15.44
C ASP A 568 15.27 1.43 14.36
N LEU A 569 16.40 2.06 14.73
CA LEU A 569 17.41 2.40 13.70
C LEU A 569 18.18 1.16 13.23
N TYR A 570 18.42 0.17 14.10
CA TYR A 570 19.10 -1.07 13.72
C TYR A 570 18.25 -1.85 12.70
N GLU A 571 16.96 -2.04 12.99
CA GLU A 571 15.98 -2.64 12.09
C GLU A 571 15.85 -1.85 10.77
N GLN A 572 15.84 -0.51 10.80
CA GLN A 572 15.87 0.31 9.58
C GLN A 572 17.15 0.05 8.76
N PHE A 573 18.32 -0.04 9.39
CA PHE A 573 19.56 -0.37 8.69
C PHE A 573 19.55 -1.82 8.15
N SER A 574 18.96 -2.79 8.87
CA SER A 574 18.74 -4.15 8.37
C SER A 574 17.81 -4.21 7.14
N ASP A 575 16.81 -3.33 7.06
CA ASP A 575 15.95 -3.12 5.88
C ASP A 575 16.68 -2.41 4.72
N GLY A 576 17.99 -2.14 4.84
CA GLY A 576 18.81 -1.55 3.78
C GLY A 576 18.88 -0.03 3.78
N ILE A 577 18.24 0.66 4.74
CA ILE A 577 18.38 2.11 4.89
C ILE A 577 19.84 2.47 5.18
N ARG A 578 20.34 3.55 4.57
CA ARG A 578 21.71 4.05 4.75
C ARG A 578 21.78 5.56 4.99
N TYR A 579 20.63 6.24 5.03
CA TYR A 579 20.48 7.64 5.42
C TYR A 579 19.41 7.77 6.49
N VAL A 580 19.69 8.48 7.59
CA VAL A 580 18.72 8.73 8.66
C VAL A 580 18.66 10.21 9.04
N ASP A 581 17.45 10.73 9.24
CA ASP A 581 17.12 12.08 9.67
C ASP A 581 16.76 12.08 11.17
N LEU A 582 17.67 12.54 12.01
CA LEU A 582 17.52 12.59 13.46
C LEU A 582 17.31 14.03 13.92
N ARG A 583 16.19 14.28 14.61
CA ARG A 583 15.83 15.60 15.16
C ARG A 583 15.94 15.57 16.67
N LEU A 584 16.76 16.47 17.23
CA LEU A 584 17.15 16.43 18.64
C LEU A 584 16.54 17.58 19.45
N THR A 585 15.90 17.25 20.58
CA THR A 585 15.49 18.22 21.60
C THR A 585 16.19 17.96 22.93
N ASN A 586 16.73 19.01 23.53
CA ASN A 586 17.26 18.99 24.90
C ASN A 586 16.16 19.47 25.85
N GLU A 587 15.50 18.54 26.54
CA GLU A 587 14.31 18.84 27.34
C GLU A 587 14.65 19.38 28.76
N PRO A 588 13.68 19.97 29.49
CA PRO A 588 13.94 20.60 30.79
C PRO A 588 14.37 19.67 31.94
N ASP A 589 14.42 18.35 31.72
CA ASP A 589 15.00 17.36 32.63
C ASP A 589 16.52 17.20 32.46
N GLY A 590 17.07 17.69 31.34
CA GLY A 590 18.49 17.56 30.97
C GLY A 590 18.78 16.38 30.04
N THR A 591 17.75 15.68 29.56
CA THR A 591 17.91 14.55 28.62
C THR A 591 17.79 15.05 27.18
N VAL A 592 18.63 14.52 26.29
CA VAL A 592 18.49 14.73 24.84
C VAL A 592 17.65 13.58 24.27
N TYR A 593 16.56 13.93 23.59
CA TYR A 593 15.63 13.00 22.96
C TYR A 593 15.57 13.19 21.45
N LEU A 594 15.23 12.11 20.75
CA LEU A 594 14.68 12.19 19.39
C LEU A 594 13.24 12.72 19.45
N GLU A 595 12.82 13.50 18.46
CA GLU A 595 11.48 14.09 18.42
C GLU A 595 10.89 14.25 17.01
N HIS A 596 9.57 14.24 16.92
CA HIS A 596 8.85 14.91 15.84
C HIS A 596 7.55 15.51 16.39
N GLY A 597 7.66 16.69 17.01
CA GLY A 597 6.60 17.38 17.77
C GLY A 597 6.30 16.74 19.13
N LEU A 598 6.29 15.41 19.19
CA LEU A 598 6.28 14.60 20.41
C LEU A 598 7.66 14.00 20.66
N ILE A 599 7.98 13.76 21.93
CA ILE A 599 9.19 13.02 22.34
C ILE A 599 9.06 11.55 21.90
N SER A 600 10.15 11.03 21.33
CA SER A 600 10.32 9.63 20.95
C SER A 600 11.19 8.90 21.98
N VAL A 601 12.27 8.24 21.54
CA VAL A 601 13.32 7.66 22.40
C VAL A 601 14.38 8.68 22.84
N PRO A 602 15.12 8.41 23.94
CA PRO A 602 16.41 9.03 24.22
C PRO A 602 17.41 8.97 23.03
N PHE A 603 18.40 9.85 23.01
CA PHE A 603 19.42 9.86 21.96
C PHE A 603 20.46 8.74 22.10
N ASP A 604 20.70 8.21 23.31
CA ASP A 604 21.62 7.10 23.56
C ASP A 604 21.13 5.78 22.94
N ASP A 605 19.83 5.48 22.98
CA ASP A 605 19.24 4.31 22.28
C ASP A 605 19.65 4.30 20.78
N ALA A 606 19.54 5.46 20.12
CA ALA A 606 19.92 5.60 18.70
C ALA A 606 21.43 5.59 18.44
N VAL A 607 22.24 6.01 19.40
CA VAL A 607 23.71 5.93 19.31
C VAL A 607 24.17 4.48 19.41
N ASP A 608 23.55 3.67 20.27
CA ASP A 608 23.84 2.24 20.39
C ASP A 608 23.41 1.46 19.13
N ASP A 609 22.21 1.73 18.57
CA ASP A 609 21.77 1.14 17.28
C ASP A 609 22.79 1.40 16.14
N ILE A 610 23.23 2.66 16.00
CA ILE A 610 24.22 3.08 15.00
C ILE A 610 25.57 2.42 15.26
N ALA A 611 26.02 2.33 16.51
CA ALA A 611 27.29 1.73 16.88
C ALA A 611 27.33 0.22 16.60
N ALA A 612 26.24 -0.49 16.91
CA ALA A 612 26.09 -1.91 16.61
C ALA A 612 26.16 -2.16 15.11
N PHE A 613 25.26 -1.56 14.32
CA PHE A 613 25.20 -1.81 12.88
C PHE A 613 26.50 -1.39 12.16
N ALA A 614 27.08 -0.23 12.50
CA ALA A 614 28.32 0.24 11.88
C ALA A 614 29.55 -0.64 12.19
N THR A 615 29.48 -1.44 13.27
CA THR A 615 30.53 -2.38 13.70
C THR A 615 30.34 -3.77 13.09
N GLU A 616 29.10 -4.27 13.03
CA GLU A 616 28.79 -5.59 12.44
C GLU A 616 28.85 -5.56 10.91
N HIS A 617 28.53 -4.42 10.29
CA HIS A 617 28.50 -4.22 8.85
C HIS A 617 29.54 -3.17 8.39
N PRO A 618 30.86 -3.43 8.55
CA PRO A 618 31.92 -2.43 8.46
C PRO A 618 32.17 -1.84 7.05
N LYS A 619 31.48 -2.35 6.03
CA LYS A 619 31.50 -1.83 4.65
C LYS A 619 30.29 -0.96 4.30
N GLU A 620 29.25 -0.97 5.11
CA GLU A 620 28.02 -0.24 4.84
C GLU A 620 28.17 1.21 5.29
N ALA A 621 28.11 2.15 4.34
CA ALA A 621 28.26 3.57 4.63
C ALA A 621 26.94 4.15 5.16
N LEU A 622 26.93 4.54 6.44
CA LEU A 622 25.80 5.19 7.09
C LEU A 622 25.94 6.72 6.98
N VAL A 623 24.88 7.40 6.61
CA VAL A 623 24.78 8.87 6.58
C VAL A 623 23.81 9.31 7.67
N ILE A 624 24.35 9.72 8.81
CA ILE A 624 23.59 10.17 9.98
C ILE A 624 23.43 11.69 9.87
N TYR A 625 22.22 12.18 9.61
CA TYR A 625 21.93 13.61 9.56
C TYR A 625 21.27 14.08 10.85
N ILE A 626 21.96 14.93 11.60
CA ILE A 626 21.49 15.51 12.86
C ILE A 626 21.02 16.94 12.62
N GLN A 627 19.72 17.17 12.78
CA GLN A 627 19.07 18.48 12.66
C GLN A 627 17.97 18.69 13.72
N GLY A 628 17.02 19.59 13.46
CA GLY A 628 15.94 19.95 14.39
C GLY A 628 16.40 20.59 15.71
N ILE A 629 17.71 20.84 15.86
CA ILE A 629 18.40 20.96 17.15
C ILE A 629 17.77 22.04 18.05
N LYS A 630 17.03 21.59 19.07
CA LYS A 630 16.20 22.44 19.93
C LYS A 630 16.76 22.53 21.34
N ASN A 631 16.94 23.77 21.83
CA ASN A 631 17.37 24.10 23.20
C ASN A 631 18.79 23.60 23.58
N PHE A 632 19.68 23.40 22.59
CA PHE A 632 21.07 23.05 22.84
C PHE A 632 21.89 24.25 23.32
N THR A 633 22.89 23.96 24.14
CA THR A 633 23.98 24.88 24.51
C THR A 633 25.31 24.35 23.98
N PRO A 634 26.41 25.13 24.02
CA PRO A 634 27.74 24.62 23.69
C PRO A 634 28.18 23.42 24.56
N ILE A 635 27.61 23.27 25.76
CA ILE A 635 27.83 22.10 26.63
C ILE A 635 27.06 20.90 26.07
N THR A 636 25.76 21.07 25.78
CA THR A 636 24.89 20.04 25.19
C THR A 636 25.40 19.50 23.85
N HIS A 637 25.96 20.38 23.02
CA HIS A 637 26.64 19.95 21.79
C HIS A 637 27.85 19.06 22.09
N ALA A 638 28.71 19.44 23.03
CA ALA A 638 29.87 18.64 23.42
C ALA A 638 29.49 17.31 24.10
N GLU A 639 28.37 17.27 24.82
CA GLU A 639 27.82 16.04 25.42
C GLU A 639 27.33 15.05 24.33
N VAL A 640 26.55 15.53 23.37
CA VAL A 640 26.07 14.71 22.23
C VAL A 640 27.21 14.23 21.34
N ILE A 641 28.22 15.07 21.07
CA ILE A 641 29.42 14.66 20.32
C ILE A 641 30.22 13.62 21.11
N GLY A 642 30.41 13.85 22.41
CA GLY A 642 31.13 12.91 23.29
C GLY A 642 30.47 11.53 23.39
N GLN A 643 29.15 11.45 23.27
CA GLN A 643 28.42 10.17 23.17
C GLN A 643 28.71 9.46 21.84
N MET A 644 28.59 10.16 20.71
CA MET A 644 28.91 9.60 19.37
C MET A 644 30.39 9.16 19.28
N ASP A 645 31.32 9.99 19.75
CA ASP A 645 32.75 9.68 19.78
C ASP A 645 33.06 8.43 20.62
N ALA A 646 32.41 8.28 21.77
CA ALA A 646 32.61 7.15 22.68
C ALA A 646 32.05 5.83 22.12
N ALA A 647 30.92 5.88 21.40
CA ALA A 647 30.27 4.69 20.83
C ALA A 647 30.85 4.29 19.47
N PHE A 648 30.98 5.25 18.53
CA PHE A 648 31.36 4.98 17.14
C PHE A 648 32.36 5.98 16.52
N GLY A 649 33.02 6.84 17.30
CA GLY A 649 34.03 7.80 16.80
C GLY A 649 35.20 7.16 16.05
N SER A 650 35.54 5.91 16.38
CA SER A 650 36.48 5.08 15.62
C SER A 650 36.02 4.87 14.16
N ARG A 651 34.71 4.69 13.93
CA ARG A 651 34.05 4.47 12.63
C ARG A 651 33.67 5.76 11.89
N MET A 652 33.71 6.93 12.54
CA MET A 652 33.32 8.21 11.92
C MET A 652 34.28 8.61 10.77
N VAL A 653 33.76 8.92 9.59
CA VAL A 653 34.52 9.31 8.40
C VAL A 653 34.89 10.80 8.49
N PRO A 654 36.18 11.18 8.44
CA PRO A 654 36.58 12.59 8.54
C PRO A 654 36.18 13.39 7.30
N ARG A 655 35.66 14.60 7.51
CA ARG A 655 35.20 15.52 6.45
C ARG A 655 36.28 15.86 5.40
N ALA A 656 37.55 15.72 5.78
CA ALA A 656 38.70 15.94 4.91
C ALA A 656 38.78 14.97 3.70
N LEU A 657 38.04 13.85 3.74
CA LEU A 657 37.90 12.93 2.62
C LEU A 657 37.03 13.52 1.49
N GLY A 658 36.07 14.40 1.84
CA GLY A 658 35.20 15.12 0.93
C GLY A 658 34.12 14.27 0.27
N THR A 659 33.09 14.92 -0.28
CA THR A 659 31.95 14.23 -0.92
C THR A 659 32.31 13.50 -2.22
N SER A 660 33.48 13.78 -2.79
CA SER A 660 34.05 13.05 -3.92
C SER A 660 34.66 11.69 -3.57
N ALA A 661 34.78 11.35 -2.28
CA ALA A 661 35.23 10.04 -1.82
C ALA A 661 34.31 8.92 -2.34
N THR A 662 34.86 7.70 -2.46
CA THR A 662 34.13 6.49 -2.84
C THR A 662 33.94 5.56 -1.65
N LEU A 663 33.07 4.54 -1.74
CA LEU A 663 32.99 3.50 -0.71
C LEU A 663 34.35 2.78 -0.54
N GLY A 664 35.11 2.59 -1.63
CA GLY A 664 36.45 2.04 -1.56
C GLY A 664 37.43 2.90 -0.74
N ASP A 665 37.30 4.22 -0.77
CA ASP A 665 38.11 5.12 0.08
C ASP A 665 37.73 5.01 1.56
N LEU A 666 36.43 4.88 1.86
CA LEU A 666 35.91 4.64 3.22
C LEU A 666 36.42 3.30 3.79
N TRP A 667 36.33 2.23 3.00
CA TRP A 667 36.83 0.91 3.37
C TRP A 667 38.36 0.89 3.56
N ALA A 668 39.11 1.66 2.77
CA ALA A 668 40.56 1.76 2.86
C ALA A 668 41.06 2.45 4.15
N ILE A 669 40.21 3.22 4.83
CA ILE A 669 40.48 3.85 6.13
C ILE A 669 39.72 3.22 7.30
N ASP A 670 39.03 2.09 7.06
CA ASP A 670 38.19 1.35 8.01
C ASP A 670 37.17 2.22 8.78
N LYS A 671 36.49 3.11 8.05
CA LYS A 671 35.46 4.03 8.58
C LYS A 671 34.24 4.07 7.66
N ASN A 672 33.04 4.10 8.25
CA ASN A 672 31.78 3.99 7.51
C ASN A 672 30.64 4.88 8.03
N VAL A 673 30.82 5.67 9.10
CA VAL A 673 29.76 6.57 9.61
C VAL A 673 30.04 8.02 9.22
N ILE A 674 29.22 8.60 8.34
CA ILE A 674 29.26 10.02 7.96
C ILE A 674 28.23 10.77 8.81
N VAL A 675 28.68 11.61 9.75
CA VAL A 675 27.78 12.45 10.56
C VAL A 675 27.72 13.86 9.97
N VAL A 676 26.55 14.23 9.44
CA VAL A 676 26.25 15.60 8.96
C VAL A 676 25.49 16.34 10.05
N TYR A 677 26.00 17.49 10.50
CA TYR A 677 25.53 18.12 11.73
C TYR A 677 25.08 19.57 11.50
N ASN A 678 23.81 19.89 11.80
CA ASN A 678 23.22 21.20 11.55
C ASN A 678 23.61 22.27 12.62
N ASN A 679 24.91 22.50 12.79
CA ASN A 679 25.46 23.65 13.53
C ASN A 679 26.86 24.00 12.99
N ALA A 680 27.00 25.16 12.35
CA ALA A 680 28.23 25.57 11.69
C ALA A 680 29.41 25.87 12.66
N ASP A 681 29.15 26.41 13.86
CA ASP A 681 30.20 26.71 14.85
C ASP A 681 30.77 25.41 15.44
N VAL A 682 29.91 24.43 15.68
CA VAL A 682 30.26 23.08 16.14
C VAL A 682 31.02 22.33 15.04
N VAL A 683 30.51 22.31 13.81
CA VAL A 683 31.22 21.70 12.68
C VAL A 683 32.59 22.36 12.52
N ALA A 684 32.72 23.69 12.58
CA ALA A 684 34.00 24.35 12.34
C ALA A 684 35.18 23.81 13.20
N VAL A 685 34.92 23.41 14.45
CA VAL A 685 35.94 22.91 15.39
C VAL A 685 36.17 21.40 15.33
N ASP A 686 35.29 20.61 14.70
CA ASP A 686 35.35 19.15 14.66
C ASP A 686 35.68 18.62 13.25
N GLU A 687 36.66 17.73 13.10
CA GLU A 687 37.09 17.19 11.79
C GLU A 687 36.30 15.95 11.33
N ASN A 688 35.55 15.31 12.23
CA ASN A 688 34.68 14.17 11.94
C ASN A 688 33.25 14.60 11.55
N LEU A 689 32.82 15.81 11.95
CA LEU A 689 31.51 16.35 11.58
C LEU A 689 31.52 17.05 10.21
N TRP A 690 30.51 16.74 9.39
CA TRP A 690 30.31 17.27 8.06
C TRP A 690 29.32 18.45 8.07
N PRO A 691 29.55 19.52 7.28
CA PRO A 691 28.67 20.69 7.22
C PRO A 691 27.35 20.38 6.51
N ASP A 692 26.28 21.12 6.81
CA ASP A 692 24.93 20.83 6.31
C ASP A 692 24.83 20.80 4.78
N GLU A 693 25.59 21.66 4.10
CA GLU A 693 25.65 21.75 2.63
C GLU A 693 26.23 20.50 1.94
N THR A 694 26.76 19.56 2.72
CA THR A 694 27.10 18.19 2.29
C THR A 694 25.91 17.48 1.66
N LEU A 695 24.69 17.77 2.11
CA LEU A 695 23.46 17.09 1.69
C LEU A 695 22.56 18.00 0.84
N TYR A 696 22.24 17.56 -0.37
CA TYR A 696 21.21 18.18 -1.18
C TYR A 696 19.86 17.49 -0.93
N ARG A 697 18.99 18.18 -0.19
CA ARG A 697 17.67 17.70 0.27
C ARG A 697 16.55 18.62 -0.23
N PRO A 698 16.24 18.62 -1.53
CA PRO A 698 15.14 19.43 -2.07
C PRO A 698 13.80 18.84 -1.64
N TRP A 699 12.85 19.69 -1.24
CA TRP A 699 11.50 19.28 -0.86
C TRP A 699 10.49 19.76 -1.93
N PRO A 700 9.96 18.85 -2.77
CA PRO A 700 9.02 19.22 -3.84
C PRO A 700 7.72 19.88 -3.38
N ASN A 701 7.21 19.51 -2.20
CA ASN A 701 5.90 19.91 -1.68
C ASN A 701 4.75 19.73 -2.68
N VAL A 702 4.56 18.49 -3.14
CA VAL A 702 3.52 18.09 -4.11
C VAL A 702 2.68 16.93 -3.58
N ALA A 703 1.47 16.78 -4.11
CA ALA A 703 0.45 15.84 -3.61
C ALA A 703 0.15 14.66 -4.57
N SER A 704 0.96 14.46 -5.62
CA SER A 704 0.78 13.35 -6.57
C SER A 704 2.13 12.70 -6.91
N VAL A 705 2.09 11.41 -7.29
CA VAL A 705 3.30 10.68 -7.71
C VAL A 705 3.91 11.24 -9.01
N PRO A 706 3.15 11.64 -10.05
CA PRO A 706 3.72 12.25 -11.25
C PRO A 706 4.40 13.59 -10.98
N ASP A 707 3.78 14.47 -10.17
CA ASP A 707 4.39 15.74 -9.80
C ASP A 707 5.66 15.52 -8.97
N LEU A 708 5.67 14.48 -8.11
CA LEU A 708 6.85 14.08 -7.34
C LEU A 708 7.97 13.58 -8.25
N LEU A 709 7.68 12.72 -9.22
CA LEU A 709 8.66 12.23 -10.21
C LEU A 709 9.22 13.37 -11.06
N ALA A 710 8.37 14.24 -11.64
CA ALA A 710 8.81 15.38 -12.44
C ALA A 710 9.63 16.40 -11.62
N ALA A 711 9.28 16.61 -10.35
CA ALA A 711 10.09 17.41 -9.44
C ALA A 711 11.42 16.73 -9.09
N ASN A 712 11.44 15.40 -8.90
CA ASN A 712 12.67 14.64 -8.65
C ASN A 712 13.63 14.69 -9.85
N GLU A 713 13.14 14.52 -11.08
CA GLU A 713 13.94 14.71 -12.31
C GLU A 713 14.53 16.13 -12.36
N THR A 714 13.68 17.15 -12.14
CA THR A 714 14.10 18.56 -12.10
C THR A 714 15.17 18.80 -11.03
N ASN A 715 15.02 18.21 -9.85
CA ASN A 715 15.96 18.31 -8.73
C ASN A 715 17.29 17.58 -9.01
N ALA A 716 17.24 16.40 -9.62
CA ALA A 716 18.43 15.64 -10.01
C ALA A 716 19.27 16.40 -11.05
N ILE A 717 18.61 17.03 -12.03
CA ILE A 717 19.26 17.87 -13.05
C ILE A 717 19.90 19.13 -12.42
N ASN A 718 19.25 19.74 -11.42
CA ASN A 718 19.73 20.97 -10.77
C ASN A 718 20.63 20.71 -9.54
N ARG A 719 21.06 19.47 -9.31
CA ARG A 719 21.83 19.08 -8.12
C ARG A 719 23.20 19.78 -8.06
N PRO A 720 23.63 20.30 -6.89
CA PRO A 720 25.02 20.70 -6.67
C PRO A 720 25.99 19.53 -6.94
N PRO A 721 27.06 19.70 -7.73
CA PRO A 721 27.99 18.61 -8.05
C PRO A 721 28.70 18.00 -6.83
N ALA A 722 28.81 18.77 -5.74
CA ALA A 722 29.58 18.44 -4.54
C ALA A 722 28.73 18.02 -3.32
N SER A 723 27.44 17.73 -3.50
CA SER A 723 26.55 17.28 -2.40
C SER A 723 26.08 15.84 -2.61
N ILE A 724 26.03 15.08 -1.52
CA ILE A 724 25.37 13.78 -1.41
C ILE A 724 23.85 14.00 -1.52
N TRP A 725 23.14 13.09 -2.17
CA TRP A 725 21.69 13.22 -2.39
C TRP A 725 20.90 12.40 -1.35
N GLY A 726 20.02 13.06 -0.62
CA GLY A 726 19.01 12.41 0.21
C GLY A 726 17.63 12.54 -0.44
N HIS A 727 16.90 11.43 -0.56
CA HIS A 727 15.56 11.42 -1.14
C HIS A 727 14.52 11.00 -0.09
N VAL A 728 13.44 11.80 0.03
CA VAL A 728 12.29 11.50 0.87
C VAL A 728 11.09 11.24 -0.03
N ARG A 729 10.57 10.01 -0.03
CA ARG A 729 9.24 9.69 -0.56
C ARG A 729 8.22 9.85 0.56
N ARG A 730 7.07 10.43 0.23
CA ARG A 730 5.88 10.39 1.09
C ARG A 730 5.15 9.07 0.84
N ALA A 731 5.34 8.09 1.72
CA ALA A 731 4.44 6.94 1.82
C ALA A 731 3.20 7.29 2.68
N ASP A 732 3.38 8.17 3.66
CA ASP A 732 2.38 8.43 4.71
C ASP A 732 1.24 9.32 4.22
N THR A 733 0.04 8.74 4.14
CA THR A 733 -1.19 9.43 3.76
C THR A 733 -1.73 10.30 4.89
N GLU A 734 -1.57 11.63 4.80
CA GLU A 734 -2.42 12.55 5.56
C GLU A 734 -3.84 12.56 4.97
N PRO A 735 -4.89 12.28 5.76
CA PRO A 735 -6.25 12.64 5.39
C PRO A 735 -6.48 14.15 5.55
N ASP A 736 -7.45 14.68 4.79
CA ASP A 736 -8.00 16.04 4.87
C ASP A 736 -7.06 17.23 4.53
N GLN A 737 -6.83 17.44 3.22
CA GLN A 737 -6.92 18.78 2.60
C GLN A 737 -8.04 18.90 1.55
N LEU A 738 -9.00 17.96 1.53
CA LEU A 738 -10.17 17.97 0.64
C LEU A 738 -11.26 18.95 1.11
N ARG A 739 -10.97 20.26 1.12
CA ARG A 739 -12.02 21.29 1.32
C ARG A 739 -11.66 22.68 0.77
N HIS A 740 -12.10 22.97 -0.46
CA HIS A 740 -12.08 24.34 -0.99
C HIS A 740 -12.89 25.32 -0.11
N ARG A 741 -12.29 26.47 0.26
CA ARG A 741 -12.94 27.80 0.17
C ARG A 741 -11.90 28.91 -0.07
N PRO A 742 -12.26 29.99 -0.80
CA PRO A 742 -11.34 31.08 -1.09
C PRO A 742 -11.22 32.07 0.08
N ALA A 743 -10.01 32.57 0.32
CA ALA A 743 -9.75 33.76 1.12
C ALA A 743 -9.32 34.91 0.18
N ASP A 744 -10.14 35.95 0.09
CA ASP A 744 -9.93 37.08 -0.82
C ASP A 744 -9.60 38.37 -0.04
N HIS A 745 -8.64 39.14 -0.56
CA HIS A 745 -8.35 40.55 -0.19
C HIS A 745 -7.89 40.81 1.27
N ARG A 746 -7.16 41.88 1.67
CA ARG A 746 -6.44 43.06 1.10
C ARG A 746 -5.61 43.61 2.31
N THR A 747 -4.47 44.31 2.27
CA THR A 747 -3.54 44.92 1.27
C THR A 747 -2.19 45.16 2.00
N THR A 748 -1.05 45.61 1.44
CA THR A 748 -0.77 46.71 0.50
C THR A 748 0.42 46.43 -0.44
N GLU A 749 0.44 47.12 -1.58
CA GLU A 749 1.47 47.00 -2.62
C GLU A 749 2.73 47.83 -2.33
N HIS A 750 3.84 47.53 -3.02
CA HIS A 750 4.30 48.47 -4.06
C HIS A 750 5.24 47.88 -5.15
N ARG A 751 4.73 47.88 -6.38
CA ARG A 751 5.43 48.06 -7.67
C ARG A 751 6.55 47.09 -8.08
N ALA A 752 6.17 46.16 -8.96
CA ALA A 752 7.04 45.73 -10.06
C ALA A 752 7.16 46.82 -11.15
N VAL A 753 8.18 46.72 -12.01
CA VAL A 753 8.25 47.38 -13.32
C VAL A 753 8.58 46.34 -14.39
N HIS A 754 7.80 46.37 -15.47
CA HIS A 754 7.88 45.47 -16.63
C HIS A 754 9.12 45.74 -17.52
N VAL A 755 9.49 44.79 -18.37
CA VAL A 755 9.38 44.94 -19.84
C VAL A 755 9.52 43.59 -20.58
N GLN A 756 8.51 43.35 -21.41
CA GLN A 756 8.39 42.47 -22.58
C GLN A 756 9.68 41.92 -23.25
N ARG A 757 9.60 40.70 -23.81
CA ARG A 757 9.39 40.50 -25.27
C ARG A 757 9.05 39.05 -25.64
N ALA A 758 8.54 38.84 -26.86
CA ALA A 758 8.06 37.54 -27.35
C ALA A 758 8.54 37.23 -28.78
N ARG A 759 8.81 35.93 -29.06
CA ARG A 759 8.99 35.22 -30.37
C ARG A 759 10.03 35.78 -31.37
N PRO A 760 10.85 34.91 -32.00
CA PRO A 760 10.44 34.14 -33.20
C PRO A 760 10.47 32.61 -32.94
N ARG A 761 9.89 31.67 -33.70
CA ARG A 761 9.48 31.50 -35.12
C ARG A 761 10.49 30.71 -36.01
N ALA A 762 10.41 29.37 -35.89
CA ALA A 762 10.44 28.29 -36.93
C ALA A 762 11.51 28.22 -38.06
N GLY A 763 11.91 26.98 -38.37
CA GLY A 763 12.81 26.54 -39.47
C GLY A 763 14.08 25.86 -38.89
N LEU A 764 14.29 24.54 -38.97
CA LEU A 764 14.53 23.65 -40.14
C LEU A 764 15.86 23.96 -40.86
N ASP A 765 16.63 22.98 -41.35
CA ASP A 765 16.28 21.58 -41.67
C ASP A 765 17.43 20.56 -41.49
N ALA A 766 17.18 19.29 -41.80
CA ALA A 766 18.12 18.17 -41.80
C ALA A 766 19.07 18.15 -43.03
N GLY A 767 19.96 17.14 -43.10
CA GLY A 767 20.99 16.99 -44.14
C GLY A 767 20.61 16.08 -45.32
N GLU A 768 21.46 16.12 -46.36
CA GLU A 768 21.48 15.29 -47.59
C GLU A 768 20.21 15.38 -48.48
N LEU A 769 20.27 16.03 -49.66
CA LEU A 769 20.79 15.35 -50.86
C LEU A 769 21.24 16.28 -52.01
N GLN A 770 21.90 15.63 -52.97
CA GLN A 770 22.71 16.08 -54.12
C GLN A 770 22.18 17.11 -55.16
N GLU A 771 23.16 17.62 -55.94
CA GLU A 771 23.13 18.10 -57.35
C GLU A 771 22.87 19.60 -57.72
N ARG A 772 23.97 20.25 -58.16
CA ARG A 772 24.14 21.21 -59.29
C ARG A 772 23.33 22.52 -59.36
N GLY A 773 24.02 23.67 -59.36
CA GLY A 773 23.45 24.96 -59.84
C GLY A 773 24.30 26.22 -59.61
N GLU A 774 25.20 26.56 -60.55
CA GLU A 774 25.93 27.85 -60.62
C GLU A 774 25.02 29.06 -61.02
N PRO A 775 25.43 30.35 -60.86
CA PRO A 775 26.29 30.96 -59.82
C PRO A 775 26.05 32.49 -59.50
N ARG A 776 26.99 33.09 -58.74
CA ARG A 776 27.56 34.49 -58.81
C ARG A 776 26.96 35.70 -58.04
N HIS A 777 27.80 36.17 -57.10
CA HIS A 777 28.36 37.54 -56.95
C HIS A 777 27.77 38.61 -55.98
N ARG A 778 28.65 39.04 -55.04
CA ARG A 778 29.02 40.42 -54.57
C ARG A 778 27.90 41.40 -54.12
N GLY A 779 27.99 42.15 -53.01
CA GLY A 779 29.02 42.25 -51.93
C GLY A 779 29.24 43.71 -51.44
N LEU A 780 29.84 43.90 -50.24
CA LEU A 780 30.32 45.19 -49.64
C LEU A 780 29.18 46.16 -49.15
N VAL A 781 29.32 47.10 -48.18
CA VAL A 781 30.34 47.39 -47.14
C VAL A 781 29.80 48.22 -45.93
N SER A 782 30.44 48.04 -44.77
CA SER A 782 30.52 48.80 -43.48
C SER A 782 29.88 50.20 -43.23
N GLY A 783 29.34 50.37 -42.00
CA GLY A 783 29.61 51.52 -41.09
C GLY A 783 28.53 52.61 -40.90
N VAL A 784 28.58 53.51 -39.88
CA VAL A 784 29.35 53.57 -38.60
C VAL A 784 28.82 54.74 -37.70
N LEU A 785 28.77 54.58 -36.34
CA LEU A 785 28.51 55.62 -35.30
C LEU A 785 27.17 56.44 -35.39
N ALA A 786 26.85 57.39 -34.48
CA ALA A 786 26.59 57.31 -33.02
C ALA A 786 25.93 58.63 -32.52
N GLY A 787 25.16 58.63 -31.40
CA GLY A 787 24.65 59.87 -30.77
C GLY A 787 23.71 59.70 -29.57
N ARG A 788 23.81 60.61 -28.58
CA ARG A 788 22.89 60.76 -27.42
C ARG A 788 22.07 62.06 -27.55
N VAL A 789 20.94 62.16 -26.84
CA VAL A 789 20.65 63.21 -25.81
C VAL A 789 19.30 62.92 -25.11
N ASP A 790 19.15 63.45 -23.89
CA ASP A 790 18.03 63.26 -22.93
C ASP A 790 16.98 64.41 -23.03
N VAL A 791 15.79 64.28 -22.41
CA VAL A 791 14.95 65.38 -21.84
C VAL A 791 13.66 64.85 -21.15
N ARG A 792 13.35 65.42 -19.97
CA ARG A 792 12.10 65.32 -19.16
C ARG A 792 11.32 66.65 -19.25
N PRO A 793 9.98 66.80 -18.99
CA PRO A 793 9.39 66.56 -17.63
C PRO A 793 7.85 66.38 -17.41
N ARG A 794 7.51 65.91 -16.18
CA ARG A 794 6.37 66.26 -15.27
C ARG A 794 4.93 66.52 -15.80
N LEU A 795 3.92 65.96 -15.08
CA LEU A 795 3.00 66.72 -14.19
C LEU A 795 2.07 65.83 -13.31
N HIS A 796 1.56 66.42 -12.21
CA HIS A 796 0.52 66.07 -11.19
C HIS A 796 0.10 64.60 -10.86
N ARG A 797 -0.19 64.18 -9.59
CA ARG A 797 -1.03 64.69 -8.44
C ARG A 797 -2.55 64.53 -8.67
N ARG A 798 -3.39 64.08 -7.71
CA ARG A 798 -3.18 63.57 -6.33
C ARG A 798 -4.47 62.92 -5.76
N GLY A 799 -4.33 61.93 -4.86
CA GLY A 799 -5.37 61.47 -3.92
C GLY A 799 -6.36 60.42 -4.47
N VAL A 800 -6.96 59.57 -3.63
CA VAL A 800 -6.77 59.38 -2.17
C VAL A 800 -6.03 58.07 -1.92
#